data_AF-A0A2H5FLX7-F1
#
_entry.id   AF-A0A2H5FLX7-F1
#
_cell.length_a   1.000
_cell.length_b   1.000
_cell.length_c   1.000
_cell.angle_alpha   90.00
_cell.angle_beta   90.00
_cell.angle_gamma   90.00
#
_symmetry.space_group_name_H-M   'P 1'
#
loop_
_entity.id
_entity.type
_entity.pdbx_description
1 polymer ?
#
loop_
_entity_poly.entity_id
_entity_poly.type
_entity_poly.pdbx_seq_one_letter_code
_entity_poly.pdbx_strand_id
1 'polypeptide(L)'
;MLPLFPKEDQPMTIEQGRVGDCYLLAAIDCLYNSKDGKKRLTNMFTELSNGDIEVRIQYSKQSQYLKPEKVKLKYQYKNNIENDIITIPKDRLELIAKDQRGVKTNSLAVLILEHLSPYFFTVAREDSLLAHNHIIRYEGTDADFIAKLVGFEAGYLEDINQVIKLKTIAPHEPVYLTLDYGQQDRRGVYHSRHALRVDKITPNPQIPGGYEFSLVNPWNTRIIETWSQEDIKKRRPKYACFYKNKEKKAFSLKILSIAEHEAGFIFNHSELKENLFSLFRTRNDVNTQFLLNGVSLYKRFPSIFDKIPSIASRELSIFNSSIQKDALIACLKSSPEQFENNYKLLIKKCFPNTDFASQEEVNKLTDLINQNVRRQSGAPIEKPEEKIMDFYFLQDFERLPPGNIRNTFIHPETIAAVPQLKKKLLARGLHLLAINDIGQFGVDGKDFLKSEHPVDQQLYKDIRAQEKNFLNPLKSIFNVRSINPSLSKELLKLAKEDLAKTNVKTIKTMIDKQPDDAFKAWLKSMFDADIELRTKWNNNITLEIRALLNDASQLNSLPAFLEKINNDDFISKYRKVYEKHFGILPEKEIGDIVLNEWQRKMNNERHQRTKPLGESTPDDAPVRNLNLLFKPFPQPSFNKDLNNDNEETYSKKLLA
;
A
#
# COMPACT_ATOMS: atom_id res chain seq x y z
N MET A 1 -1.92 7.36 -49.44
CA MET A 1 -2.81 6.26 -49.03
C MET A 1 -2.99 6.33 -47.51
N LEU A 2 -4.09 5.81 -46.95
CA LEU A 2 -4.26 5.68 -45.50
C LEU A 2 -3.19 4.69 -44.97
N PRO A 3 -2.46 4.98 -43.88
CA PRO A 3 -1.45 4.05 -43.38
C PRO A 3 -2.11 2.81 -42.76
N LEU A 4 -1.39 1.68 -42.75
CA LEU A 4 -1.86 0.43 -42.11
C LEU A 4 -2.30 0.65 -40.66
N PHE A 5 -1.51 1.40 -39.90
CA PHE A 5 -1.78 1.78 -38.52
C PHE A 5 -1.43 3.26 -38.29
N PRO A 6 -1.97 3.89 -37.22
CA PRO A 6 -1.49 5.18 -36.76
C PRO A 6 0.02 5.17 -36.46
N LYS A 7 0.65 6.36 -36.48
CA LYS A 7 2.03 6.54 -36.00
C LYS A 7 2.15 6.10 -34.53
N GLU A 8 3.35 5.73 -34.07
CA GLU A 8 3.52 4.99 -32.79
C GLU A 8 2.81 5.65 -31.59
N ASP A 9 2.84 6.98 -31.50
CA ASP A 9 2.23 7.81 -30.44
C ASP A 9 0.79 8.28 -30.71
N GLN A 10 0.20 7.94 -31.86
CA GLN A 10 -1.16 8.36 -32.21
C GLN A 10 -2.20 7.29 -31.83
N PRO A 11 -3.33 7.68 -31.19
CA PRO A 11 -4.40 6.72 -30.90
C PRO A 11 -5.10 6.28 -32.19
N MET A 12 -5.61 5.05 -32.17
CA MET A 12 -6.53 4.57 -33.20
C MET A 12 -7.90 5.21 -32.98
N THR A 13 -8.42 5.88 -34.00
CA THR A 13 -9.77 6.45 -33.97
C THR A 13 -10.69 5.61 -34.83
N ILE A 14 -11.85 5.26 -34.28
CA ILE A 14 -12.88 4.44 -34.92
C ILE A 14 -14.21 5.17 -34.76
N GLU A 15 -14.92 5.35 -35.88
CA GLU A 15 -16.32 5.80 -35.93
C GLU A 15 -17.08 4.79 -36.79
N GLN A 16 -17.98 4.03 -36.16
CA GLN A 16 -18.71 2.94 -36.81
C GLN A 16 -19.57 3.45 -37.97
N GLY A 17 -19.60 2.67 -39.05
CA GLY A 17 -20.42 2.93 -40.23
C GLY A 17 -21.90 2.61 -40.04
N ARG A 18 -22.59 2.30 -41.15
CA ARG A 18 -24.01 1.89 -41.15
C ARG A 18 -24.20 0.37 -40.98
N VAL A 19 -23.16 -0.34 -40.56
CA VAL A 19 -23.15 -1.81 -40.42
C VAL A 19 -22.94 -2.25 -38.97
N GLY A 20 -23.37 -3.46 -38.62
CA GLY A 20 -23.43 -4.01 -37.25
C GLY A 20 -22.15 -4.63 -36.72
N ASP A 21 -21.00 -4.06 -37.04
CA ASP A 21 -19.65 -4.59 -36.77
C ASP A 21 -19.07 -4.18 -35.41
N CYS A 22 -19.85 -3.52 -34.54
CA CYS A 22 -19.42 -3.05 -33.20
C CYS A 22 -18.59 -4.05 -32.39
N TYR A 23 -18.95 -5.34 -32.46
CA TYR A 23 -18.22 -6.46 -31.85
C TYR A 23 -16.76 -6.51 -32.31
N LEU A 24 -16.52 -6.49 -33.63
CA LEU A 24 -15.19 -6.47 -34.24
C LEU A 24 -14.43 -5.19 -33.82
N LEU A 25 -15.08 -4.04 -33.95
CA LEU A 25 -14.47 -2.74 -33.67
C LEU A 25 -14.04 -2.59 -32.20
N ALA A 26 -14.90 -2.91 -31.25
CA ALA A 26 -14.57 -2.85 -29.82
C ALA A 26 -13.46 -3.85 -29.43
N ALA A 27 -13.42 -5.02 -30.06
CA ALA A 27 -12.34 -5.97 -29.82
C ALA A 27 -11.00 -5.51 -30.42
N ILE A 28 -10.99 -4.91 -31.62
CA ILE A 28 -9.80 -4.30 -32.21
C ILE A 28 -9.31 -3.13 -31.34
N ASP A 29 -10.21 -2.26 -30.86
CA ASP A 29 -9.87 -1.17 -29.94
C ASP A 29 -9.28 -1.72 -28.63
N CYS A 30 -9.85 -2.76 -28.04
CA CYS A 30 -9.23 -3.46 -26.91
C CYS A 30 -7.82 -3.97 -27.25
N LEU A 31 -7.66 -4.74 -28.32
CA LEU A 31 -6.38 -5.32 -28.70
C LEU A 31 -5.31 -4.25 -28.95
N TYR A 32 -5.64 -3.18 -29.67
CA TYR A 32 -4.69 -2.11 -30.01
C TYR A 32 -4.29 -1.24 -28.79
N ASN A 33 -5.14 -1.17 -27.77
CA ASN A 33 -4.81 -0.55 -26.48
C ASN A 33 -4.04 -1.49 -25.52
N SER A 34 -3.77 -2.75 -25.90
CA SER A 34 -2.84 -3.64 -25.18
C SER A 34 -1.48 -3.72 -25.86
N LYS A 35 -0.39 -3.87 -25.09
CA LYS A 35 0.97 -3.98 -25.63
C LYS A 35 1.15 -5.21 -26.53
N ASP A 36 0.67 -6.38 -26.08
CA ASP A 36 0.77 -7.63 -26.83
C ASP A 36 -0.20 -7.67 -28.03
N GLY A 37 -1.41 -7.11 -27.88
CA GLY A 37 -2.40 -7.03 -28.95
C GLY A 37 -2.01 -6.05 -30.06
N LYS A 38 -1.52 -4.83 -29.73
CA LYS A 38 -0.96 -3.88 -30.72
C LYS A 38 0.15 -4.55 -31.53
N LYS A 39 1.10 -5.22 -30.85
CA LYS A 39 2.18 -5.97 -31.52
C LYS A 39 1.65 -7.09 -32.42
N ARG A 40 0.66 -7.88 -31.98
CA ARG A 40 0.08 -8.94 -32.80
C ARG A 40 -0.66 -8.38 -34.01
N LEU A 41 -1.53 -7.40 -33.82
CA LEU A 41 -2.28 -6.75 -34.90
C LEU A 41 -1.31 -6.23 -35.96
N THR A 42 -0.26 -5.51 -35.57
CA THR A 42 0.77 -5.03 -36.53
C THR A 42 1.41 -6.19 -37.29
N ASN A 43 1.79 -7.26 -36.59
CA ASN A 43 2.44 -8.44 -37.19
C ASN A 43 1.51 -9.31 -38.08
N MET A 44 0.20 -9.04 -38.14
CA MET A 44 -0.70 -9.73 -39.08
C MET A 44 -0.59 -9.20 -40.52
N PHE A 45 -0.03 -7.99 -40.72
CA PHE A 45 0.03 -7.32 -42.01
C PHE A 45 1.46 -7.24 -42.51
N THR A 46 1.65 -7.26 -43.83
CA THR A 46 2.93 -6.98 -44.48
C THR A 46 2.68 -6.22 -45.77
N GLU A 47 3.24 -5.01 -45.88
CA GLU A 47 3.23 -4.24 -47.11
C GLU A 47 4.29 -4.78 -48.07
N LEU A 48 3.86 -5.12 -49.29
CA LEU A 48 4.70 -5.67 -50.34
C LEU A 48 5.26 -4.54 -51.23
N SER A 49 6.35 -4.81 -51.95
CA SER A 49 7.04 -3.80 -52.77
C SER A 49 6.22 -3.22 -53.93
N ASN A 50 5.15 -3.91 -54.34
CA ASN A 50 4.18 -3.43 -55.32
C ASN A 50 3.04 -2.57 -54.72
N GLY A 51 3.00 -2.43 -53.39
CA GLY A 51 1.94 -1.73 -52.64
C GLY A 51 0.71 -2.59 -52.32
N ASP A 52 0.77 -3.90 -52.55
CA ASP A 52 -0.24 -4.83 -52.05
C ASP A 52 -0.03 -5.08 -50.55
N ILE A 53 -1.08 -5.49 -49.84
CA ILE A 53 -1.01 -5.89 -48.43
C ILE A 53 -1.27 -7.39 -48.29
N GLU A 54 -0.30 -8.12 -47.73
CA GLU A 54 -0.49 -9.50 -47.27
C GLU A 54 -1.04 -9.50 -45.84
N VAL A 55 -2.13 -10.22 -45.60
CA VAL A 55 -2.75 -10.44 -44.28
C VAL A 55 -2.61 -11.91 -43.91
N ARG A 56 -2.05 -12.19 -42.73
CA ARG A 56 -1.83 -13.54 -42.19
C ARG A 56 -2.78 -13.79 -41.02
N ILE A 57 -3.80 -14.61 -41.26
CA ILE A 57 -4.77 -15.06 -40.26
C ILE A 57 -4.35 -16.46 -39.83
N GLN A 58 -4.18 -16.67 -38.52
CA GLN A 58 -3.76 -17.97 -38.01
C GLN A 58 -4.87 -19.00 -38.21
N TYR A 59 -4.52 -20.18 -38.73
CA TYR A 59 -5.47 -21.23 -39.03
C TYR A 59 -6.17 -21.68 -37.74
N SER A 60 -7.51 -21.70 -37.78
CA SER A 60 -8.35 -22.03 -36.62
C SER A 60 -9.59 -22.79 -37.04
N LYS A 61 -10.47 -23.15 -36.09
CA LYS A 61 -11.78 -23.74 -36.43
C LYS A 61 -12.61 -22.87 -37.38
N GLN A 62 -12.39 -21.55 -37.43
CA GLN A 62 -13.12 -20.65 -38.33
C GLN A 62 -12.70 -20.77 -39.79
N SER A 63 -11.45 -21.19 -40.03
CA SER A 63 -10.92 -21.41 -41.38
C SER A 63 -11.73 -22.46 -42.16
N GLN A 64 -12.48 -23.34 -41.47
CA GLN A 64 -13.41 -24.28 -42.10
C GLN A 64 -14.60 -23.61 -42.81
N TYR A 65 -14.94 -22.37 -42.45
CA TYR A 65 -15.99 -21.58 -43.09
C TYR A 65 -15.46 -20.72 -44.25
N LEU A 66 -14.14 -20.56 -44.35
CA LEU A 66 -13.50 -19.84 -45.42
C LEU A 66 -13.76 -20.57 -46.75
N LYS A 67 -14.19 -19.81 -47.75
CA LYS A 67 -14.50 -20.31 -49.09
C LYS A 67 -13.47 -19.76 -50.08
N PRO A 68 -12.37 -20.48 -50.37
CA PRO A 68 -11.26 -19.98 -51.18
C PRO A 68 -11.70 -19.43 -52.54
N GLU A 69 -12.69 -20.05 -53.17
CA GLU A 69 -13.27 -19.62 -54.44
C GLU A 69 -13.93 -18.24 -54.34
N LYS A 70 -14.57 -17.91 -53.21
CA LYS A 70 -15.17 -16.58 -52.96
C LYS A 70 -14.13 -15.52 -52.59
N VAL A 71 -13.05 -15.90 -51.90
CA VAL A 71 -11.92 -14.99 -51.61
C VAL A 71 -11.22 -14.60 -52.91
N LYS A 72 -10.97 -15.60 -53.78
CA LYS A 72 -10.29 -15.46 -55.08
C LYS A 72 -11.01 -14.56 -56.10
N LEU A 73 -12.28 -14.22 -55.88
CA LEU A 73 -13.00 -13.23 -56.70
C LEU A 73 -12.54 -11.78 -56.46
N LYS A 74 -11.88 -11.47 -55.32
CA LYS A 74 -11.51 -10.10 -54.94
C LYS A 74 -10.06 -9.96 -54.45
N TYR A 75 -9.42 -11.05 -54.04
CA TYR A 75 -8.09 -11.08 -53.41
C TYR A 75 -7.30 -12.30 -53.89
N GLN A 76 -5.99 -12.31 -53.72
CA GLN A 76 -5.22 -13.56 -53.87
C GLN A 76 -5.30 -14.35 -52.56
N TYR A 77 -5.36 -15.69 -52.65
CA TYR A 77 -5.43 -16.57 -51.49
C TYR A 77 -4.51 -17.78 -51.64
N LYS A 78 -3.67 -17.97 -50.62
CA LYS A 78 -2.84 -19.14 -50.37
C LYS A 78 -2.96 -19.51 -48.89
N ASN A 79 -2.76 -20.78 -48.54
CA ASN A 79 -2.67 -21.20 -47.14
C ASN A 79 -1.43 -22.07 -46.92
N ASN A 80 -1.03 -22.18 -45.67
CA ASN A 80 -0.08 -23.19 -45.21
C ASN A 80 -0.63 -23.86 -43.95
N ILE A 81 0.18 -24.70 -43.29
CA ILE A 81 -0.22 -25.46 -42.09
C ILE A 81 -0.62 -24.53 -40.92
N GLU A 82 -0.10 -23.31 -40.88
CA GLU A 82 -0.24 -22.39 -39.76
C GLU A 82 -1.19 -21.21 -40.02
N ASN A 83 -1.36 -20.78 -41.28
CA ASN A 83 -2.05 -19.54 -41.63
C ASN A 83 -2.84 -19.62 -42.95
N ASP A 84 -3.98 -18.95 -42.95
CA ASP A 84 -4.67 -18.45 -44.14
C ASP A 84 -4.02 -17.11 -44.53
N ILE A 85 -3.57 -16.99 -45.78
CA ILE A 85 -2.83 -15.82 -46.25
C ILE A 85 -3.57 -15.18 -47.43
N ILE A 86 -4.05 -13.96 -47.20
CA ILE A 86 -4.84 -13.18 -48.15
C ILE A 86 -4.00 -11.98 -48.60
N THR A 87 -3.68 -11.89 -49.89
CA THR A 87 -3.00 -10.71 -50.45
C THR A 87 -4.03 -9.83 -51.14
N ILE A 88 -4.12 -8.58 -50.71
CA ILE A 88 -5.07 -7.59 -51.20
C ILE A 88 -4.36 -6.67 -52.20
N PRO A 89 -4.79 -6.67 -53.48
CA PRO A 89 -4.23 -5.79 -54.50
C PRO A 89 -4.34 -4.31 -54.16
N LYS A 90 -3.36 -3.51 -54.56
CA LYS A 90 -3.30 -2.07 -54.29
C LYS A 90 -4.54 -1.28 -54.74
N ASP A 91 -5.07 -1.57 -55.92
CA ASP A 91 -6.31 -0.99 -56.44
C ASP A 91 -7.53 -1.36 -55.56
N ARG A 92 -7.56 -2.60 -55.06
CA ARG A 92 -8.59 -3.06 -54.13
C ARG A 92 -8.51 -2.37 -52.77
N LEU A 93 -7.31 -2.05 -52.28
CA LEU A 93 -7.11 -1.24 -51.07
C LEU A 93 -7.65 0.19 -51.24
N GLU A 94 -7.47 0.79 -52.41
CA GLU A 94 -8.07 2.11 -52.69
C GLU A 94 -9.60 2.08 -52.72
N LEU A 95 -10.21 0.99 -53.20
CA LEU A 95 -11.66 0.80 -53.15
C LEU A 95 -12.15 0.65 -51.70
N ILE A 96 -11.45 -0.14 -50.88
CA ILE A 96 -11.73 -0.30 -49.44
C ILE A 96 -11.62 1.06 -48.73
N ALA A 97 -10.55 1.82 -48.97
CA ALA A 97 -10.33 3.12 -48.36
C ALA A 97 -11.33 4.22 -48.78
N LYS A 98 -12.10 4.00 -49.85
CA LYS A 98 -13.12 4.94 -50.35
C LYS A 98 -14.55 4.54 -49.94
N ASP A 99 -14.79 3.32 -49.46
CA ASP A 99 -16.15 2.84 -49.13
C ASP A 99 -16.72 3.56 -47.89
N GLN A 100 -17.73 4.40 -48.09
CA GLN A 100 -18.35 5.22 -47.04
C GLN A 100 -19.43 4.47 -46.22
N ARG A 101 -19.64 3.17 -46.47
CA ARG A 101 -20.68 2.37 -45.80
C ARG A 101 -20.18 1.75 -44.49
N GLY A 102 -18.90 1.37 -44.47
CA GLY A 102 -18.21 0.75 -43.35
C GLY A 102 -17.64 1.77 -42.35
N VAL A 103 -16.68 1.32 -41.54
CA VAL A 103 -16.05 2.11 -40.48
C VAL A 103 -15.21 3.28 -41.02
N LYS A 104 -15.28 4.45 -40.37
CA LYS A 104 -14.32 5.54 -40.60
C LYS A 104 -13.21 5.47 -39.56
N THR A 105 -11.96 5.56 -40.03
CA THR A 105 -10.80 5.33 -39.16
C THR A 105 -9.51 5.94 -39.72
N ASN A 106 -8.51 6.12 -38.86
CA ASN A 106 -7.15 6.50 -39.23
C ASN A 106 -6.23 5.28 -39.52
N SER A 107 -6.81 4.08 -39.70
CA SER A 107 -6.09 2.81 -39.77
C SER A 107 -6.62 1.90 -40.89
N LEU A 108 -5.83 1.70 -41.96
CA LEU A 108 -6.22 0.83 -43.07
C LEU A 108 -6.36 -0.64 -42.64
N ALA A 109 -5.64 -1.09 -41.61
CA ALA A 109 -5.78 -2.44 -41.05
C ALA A 109 -7.21 -2.72 -40.52
N VAL A 110 -7.88 -1.71 -39.95
CA VAL A 110 -9.26 -1.87 -39.43
C VAL A 110 -10.25 -2.04 -40.59
N LEU A 111 -10.13 -1.22 -41.64
CA LEU A 111 -10.93 -1.34 -42.87
C LEU A 111 -10.74 -2.73 -43.50
N ILE A 112 -9.50 -3.20 -43.59
CA ILE A 112 -9.19 -4.53 -44.13
C ILE A 112 -9.86 -5.62 -43.28
N LEU A 113 -9.80 -5.56 -41.95
CA LEU A 113 -10.44 -6.57 -41.08
C LEU A 113 -11.96 -6.53 -41.17
N GLU A 114 -12.59 -5.35 -41.29
CA GLU A 114 -14.04 -5.22 -41.52
C GLU A 114 -14.47 -5.92 -42.81
N HIS A 115 -13.67 -5.81 -43.88
CA HIS A 115 -13.92 -6.46 -45.17
C HIS A 115 -13.54 -7.95 -45.21
N LEU A 116 -12.58 -8.41 -44.40
CA LEU A 116 -12.10 -9.80 -44.39
C LEU A 116 -12.81 -10.71 -43.39
N SER A 117 -13.15 -10.24 -42.18
CA SER A 117 -13.80 -11.10 -41.17
C SER A 117 -15.09 -11.81 -41.65
N PRO A 118 -15.93 -11.22 -42.53
CA PRO A 118 -17.12 -11.87 -43.07
C PRO A 118 -16.84 -13.15 -43.87
N TYR A 119 -15.63 -13.33 -44.39
CA TYR A 119 -15.23 -14.56 -45.09
C TYR A 119 -15.04 -15.75 -44.14
N PHE A 120 -14.94 -15.50 -42.83
CA PHE A 120 -14.83 -16.50 -41.77
C PHE A 120 -16.16 -16.70 -41.02
N PHE A 121 -17.26 -16.09 -41.48
CA PHE A 121 -18.60 -16.28 -40.94
C PHE A 121 -19.20 -17.62 -41.38
N THR A 122 -20.05 -18.20 -40.54
CA THR A 122 -20.72 -19.49 -40.79
C THR A 122 -21.65 -19.47 -42.02
N VAL A 123 -22.10 -18.28 -42.43
CA VAL A 123 -22.96 -18.05 -43.59
C VAL A 123 -22.29 -17.07 -44.55
N ALA A 124 -21.75 -17.58 -45.65
CA ALA A 124 -21.11 -16.77 -46.68
C ALA A 124 -22.12 -15.86 -47.41
N ARG A 125 -21.85 -14.56 -47.45
CA ARG A 125 -22.63 -13.52 -48.17
C ARG A 125 -21.80 -12.90 -49.33
N GLU A 126 -22.46 -12.17 -50.23
CA GLU A 126 -21.81 -11.56 -51.41
C GLU A 126 -21.19 -10.19 -51.09
N ASP A 127 -21.94 -9.36 -50.36
CA ASP A 127 -21.44 -8.14 -49.73
C ASP A 127 -20.87 -8.48 -48.35
N SER A 128 -19.59 -8.18 -48.16
CA SER A 128 -18.87 -8.41 -46.92
C SER A 128 -19.37 -7.48 -45.81
N LEU A 129 -19.60 -6.19 -46.10
CA LEU A 129 -19.97 -5.20 -45.09
C LEU A 129 -21.37 -5.49 -44.55
N LEU A 130 -22.34 -5.78 -45.43
CA LEU A 130 -23.71 -6.09 -45.02
C LEU A 130 -23.83 -7.41 -44.23
N ALA A 131 -22.84 -8.32 -44.33
CA ALA A 131 -22.83 -9.54 -43.54
C ALA A 131 -22.74 -9.27 -42.02
N HIS A 132 -22.18 -8.13 -41.62
CA HIS A 132 -22.13 -7.71 -40.21
C HIS A 132 -23.51 -7.42 -39.61
N ASN A 133 -24.52 -7.13 -40.43
CA ASN A 133 -25.89 -6.88 -39.97
C ASN A 133 -26.64 -8.17 -39.59
N HIS A 134 -26.08 -9.34 -39.88
CA HIS A 134 -26.74 -10.62 -39.60
C HIS A 134 -26.65 -11.00 -38.13
N ILE A 135 -27.71 -11.59 -37.57
CA ILE A 135 -27.73 -11.99 -36.15
C ILE A 135 -26.83 -13.21 -35.92
N ILE A 136 -26.85 -14.19 -36.84
CA ILE A 136 -26.07 -15.43 -36.76
C ILE A 136 -24.85 -15.29 -37.67
N ARG A 137 -23.67 -14.97 -37.12
CA ARG A 137 -22.44 -14.70 -37.88
C ARG A 137 -21.34 -15.73 -37.67
N TYR A 138 -21.11 -16.16 -36.44
CA TYR A 138 -19.97 -16.98 -36.04
C TYR A 138 -20.36 -18.11 -35.09
N GLU A 139 -19.56 -19.17 -35.05
CA GLU A 139 -19.66 -20.23 -34.04
C GLU A 139 -19.11 -19.73 -32.69
N GLY A 140 -19.85 -19.97 -31.61
CA GLY A 140 -19.48 -19.54 -30.26
C GLY A 140 -19.86 -18.08 -29.98
N THR A 141 -19.00 -17.36 -29.27
CA THR A 141 -19.21 -15.96 -28.89
C THR A 141 -18.43 -15.01 -29.77
N ASP A 142 -18.83 -13.73 -29.75
CA ASP A 142 -18.19 -12.61 -30.41
C ASP A 142 -16.71 -12.44 -30.03
N ALA A 143 -16.38 -12.37 -28.73
CA ALA A 143 -14.99 -12.25 -28.29
C ALA A 143 -14.14 -13.48 -28.66
N ASP A 144 -14.68 -14.70 -28.53
CA ASP A 144 -14.00 -15.92 -29.01
C ASP A 144 -13.77 -15.87 -30.52
N PHE A 145 -14.74 -15.35 -31.28
CA PHE A 145 -14.65 -15.26 -32.72
C PHE A 145 -13.46 -14.39 -33.11
N ILE A 146 -13.42 -13.17 -32.58
CA ILE A 146 -12.42 -12.16 -32.94
C ILE A 146 -11.04 -12.53 -32.40
N ALA A 147 -10.98 -13.12 -31.19
CA ALA A 147 -9.71 -13.61 -30.63
C ALA A 147 -9.05 -14.62 -31.57
N LYS A 148 -9.78 -15.65 -32.03
CA LYS A 148 -9.25 -16.65 -32.97
C LYS A 148 -8.83 -16.02 -34.31
N LEU A 149 -9.62 -15.09 -34.84
CA LEU A 149 -9.31 -14.36 -36.09
C LEU A 149 -7.96 -13.62 -36.01
N VAL A 150 -7.59 -13.08 -34.84
CA VAL A 150 -6.29 -12.42 -34.62
C VAL A 150 -5.20 -13.33 -34.03
N GLY A 151 -5.47 -14.62 -33.83
CA GLY A 151 -4.54 -15.56 -33.18
C GLY A 151 -4.32 -15.31 -31.68
N PHE A 152 -5.40 -15.05 -30.95
CA PHE A 152 -5.49 -14.88 -29.51
C PHE A 152 -6.54 -15.84 -28.91
N GLU A 153 -6.56 -15.95 -27.59
CA GLU A 153 -7.56 -16.66 -26.79
C GLU A 153 -8.37 -15.64 -25.97
N ALA A 154 -9.70 -15.63 -26.11
CA ALA A 154 -10.55 -14.86 -25.22
C ALA A 154 -10.69 -15.59 -23.87
N GLY A 155 -10.40 -14.91 -22.76
CA GLY A 155 -10.68 -15.40 -21.41
C GLY A 155 -11.79 -14.58 -20.78
N TYR A 156 -12.91 -15.24 -20.51
CA TYR A 156 -14.05 -14.66 -19.82
C TYR A 156 -13.74 -14.44 -18.34
N LEU A 157 -14.17 -13.29 -17.82
CA LEU A 157 -14.16 -12.99 -16.38
C LEU A 157 -15.53 -13.37 -15.82
N GLU A 158 -15.55 -14.00 -14.64
CA GLU A 158 -16.76 -14.63 -14.10
C GLU A 158 -17.86 -13.62 -13.75
N ASP A 159 -17.47 -12.49 -13.14
CA ASP A 159 -18.37 -11.46 -12.68
C ASP A 159 -17.76 -10.05 -12.77
N ILE A 160 -18.54 -9.06 -12.36
CA ILE A 160 -18.12 -7.65 -12.31
C ILE A 160 -17.02 -7.37 -11.26
N ASN A 161 -16.89 -8.22 -10.23
CA ASN A 161 -15.89 -8.05 -9.18
C ASN A 161 -14.49 -8.45 -9.69
N GLN A 162 -14.39 -9.53 -10.48
CA GLN A 162 -13.16 -9.87 -11.19
C GLN A 162 -12.71 -8.76 -12.15
N VAL A 163 -13.65 -8.07 -12.79
CA VAL A 163 -13.37 -6.94 -13.70
C VAL A 163 -12.86 -5.73 -12.93
N ILE A 164 -13.53 -5.36 -11.83
CA ILE A 164 -13.09 -4.28 -10.92
C ILE A 164 -11.68 -4.59 -10.43
N LYS A 165 -11.46 -5.76 -9.86
CA LYS A 165 -10.17 -6.23 -9.37
C LYS A 165 -9.07 -6.19 -10.44
N LEU A 166 -9.34 -6.70 -11.64
CA LEU A 166 -8.38 -6.65 -12.75
C LEU A 166 -8.00 -5.20 -13.09
N LYS A 167 -8.98 -4.29 -13.15
CA LYS A 167 -8.72 -2.86 -13.39
C LYS A 167 -8.05 -2.15 -12.20
N THR A 168 -8.19 -2.64 -10.98
CA THR A 168 -7.44 -2.16 -9.81
C THR A 168 -5.96 -2.58 -9.89
N ILE A 169 -5.68 -3.86 -10.17
CA ILE A 169 -4.31 -4.40 -10.15
C ILE A 169 -3.55 -4.19 -11.47
N ALA A 170 -4.25 -3.98 -12.58
CA ALA A 170 -3.69 -3.85 -13.91
C ALA A 170 -4.58 -2.91 -14.78
N PRO A 171 -4.62 -1.59 -14.47
CA PRO A 171 -5.58 -0.65 -15.06
C PRO A 171 -5.51 -0.57 -16.59
N HIS A 172 -4.33 -0.80 -17.16
CA HIS A 172 -4.08 -0.77 -18.61
C HIS A 172 -4.57 -2.01 -19.36
N GLU A 173 -4.95 -3.11 -18.67
CA GLU A 173 -5.49 -4.29 -19.34
C GLU A 173 -6.88 -3.95 -19.93
N PRO A 174 -7.08 -4.05 -21.26
CA PRO A 174 -8.33 -3.67 -21.88
C PRO A 174 -9.35 -4.79 -21.75
N VAL A 175 -10.45 -4.50 -21.06
CA VAL A 175 -11.57 -5.44 -20.89
C VAL A 175 -12.61 -5.15 -21.95
N TYR A 176 -12.91 -6.16 -22.75
CA TYR A 176 -14.01 -6.15 -23.71
C TYR A 176 -15.32 -6.48 -22.99
N LEU A 177 -16.36 -5.68 -23.22
CA LEU A 177 -17.67 -5.79 -22.58
C LEU A 177 -18.77 -5.91 -23.64
N THR A 178 -19.63 -6.91 -23.55
CA THR A 178 -20.95 -6.87 -24.21
C THR A 178 -22.08 -6.84 -23.20
N LEU A 179 -23.07 -5.98 -23.45
CA LEU A 179 -24.27 -5.86 -22.64
C LEU A 179 -25.47 -5.47 -23.52
N ASP A 180 -26.67 -5.54 -22.96
CA ASP A 180 -27.89 -5.06 -23.61
C ASP A 180 -27.94 -3.53 -23.48
N TYR A 181 -27.52 -2.84 -24.54
CA TYR A 181 -27.24 -1.40 -24.52
C TYR A 181 -28.47 -0.55 -24.78
N GLY A 182 -29.47 -1.10 -25.49
CA GLY A 182 -30.69 -0.40 -25.85
C GLY A 182 -31.49 0.14 -24.67
N GLN A 183 -32.51 0.92 -24.98
CA GLN A 183 -33.48 1.37 -23.97
C GLN A 183 -34.33 0.20 -23.45
N GLN A 184 -34.88 0.41 -22.26
CA GLN A 184 -35.79 -0.53 -21.63
C GLN A 184 -37.13 -0.57 -22.39
N ASP A 185 -37.67 -1.76 -22.66
CA ASP A 185 -38.98 -1.90 -23.28
C ASP A 185 -40.14 -1.69 -22.29
N ARG A 186 -41.38 -1.75 -22.79
CA ARG A 186 -42.61 -1.63 -21.97
C ARG A 186 -42.76 -2.72 -20.89
N ARG A 187 -41.94 -3.78 -20.90
CA ARG A 187 -41.93 -4.88 -19.93
C ARG A 187 -40.76 -4.80 -18.96
N GLY A 188 -39.95 -3.75 -19.03
CA GLY A 188 -38.78 -3.58 -18.17
C GLY A 188 -37.52 -4.28 -18.68
N VAL A 189 -37.49 -4.77 -19.93
CA VAL A 189 -36.37 -5.56 -20.47
C VAL A 189 -35.46 -4.72 -21.35
N TYR A 190 -34.15 -4.83 -21.15
CA TYR A 190 -33.13 -4.25 -22.02
C TYR A 190 -32.85 -5.13 -23.23
N HIS A 191 -32.72 -4.51 -24.41
CA HIS A 191 -32.49 -5.17 -25.70
C HIS A 191 -31.26 -4.60 -26.41
N SER A 192 -31.04 -5.02 -27.66
CA SER A 192 -29.99 -4.51 -28.55
C SER A 192 -28.59 -4.68 -27.96
N ARG A 193 -28.06 -5.90 -28.03
CA ARG A 193 -26.73 -6.22 -27.52
C ARG A 193 -25.66 -5.47 -28.33
N HIS A 194 -24.75 -4.81 -27.60
CA HIS A 194 -23.67 -3.98 -28.15
C HIS A 194 -22.34 -4.35 -27.48
N ALA A 195 -21.23 -3.94 -28.09
CA ALA A 195 -19.88 -4.16 -27.59
C ALA A 195 -19.18 -2.83 -27.29
N LEU A 196 -18.44 -2.80 -26.18
CA LEU A 196 -17.75 -1.62 -25.62
C LEU A 196 -16.38 -2.06 -25.09
N ARG A 197 -15.42 -1.13 -25.01
CA ARG A 197 -14.19 -1.31 -24.22
C ARG A 197 -14.36 -0.66 -22.86
N VAL A 198 -14.02 -1.36 -21.78
CA VAL A 198 -13.84 -0.76 -20.45
C VAL A 198 -12.48 -0.09 -20.41
N ASP A 199 -12.47 1.25 -20.42
CA ASP A 199 -11.26 2.05 -20.34
C ASP A 199 -10.76 2.10 -18.89
N LYS A 200 -11.60 2.60 -17.98
CA LYS A 200 -11.29 2.81 -16.57
C LYS A 200 -12.46 2.39 -15.68
N ILE A 201 -12.15 2.02 -14.44
CA ILE A 201 -13.12 1.87 -13.36
C ILE A 201 -12.65 2.75 -12.20
N THR A 202 -13.56 3.49 -11.57
CA THR A 202 -13.28 4.35 -10.42
C THR A 202 -14.28 4.10 -9.29
N PRO A 203 -13.85 4.08 -8.01
CA PRO A 203 -14.78 4.07 -6.88
C PRO A 203 -15.72 5.28 -6.94
N ASN A 204 -17.01 5.07 -6.67
CA ASN A 204 -17.99 6.15 -6.60
C ASN A 204 -18.01 6.74 -5.17
N PRO A 205 -17.65 8.01 -4.95
CA PRO A 205 -17.60 8.59 -3.61
C PRO A 205 -18.99 8.79 -2.97
N GLN A 206 -20.08 8.75 -3.75
CA GLN A 206 -21.45 8.93 -3.28
C GLN A 206 -22.12 7.60 -2.86
N ILE A 207 -21.57 6.45 -3.27
CA ILE A 207 -22.14 5.13 -3.01
C ILE A 207 -21.05 4.25 -2.38
N PRO A 208 -21.10 3.99 -1.05
CA PRO A 208 -20.11 3.13 -0.38
C PRO A 208 -20.01 1.75 -1.06
N GLY A 209 -18.82 1.41 -1.56
CA GLY A 209 -18.57 0.17 -2.30
C GLY A 209 -19.08 0.14 -3.75
N GLY A 210 -19.67 1.23 -4.24
CA GLY A 210 -20.09 1.39 -5.63
C GLY A 210 -18.95 1.85 -6.54
N TYR A 211 -19.10 1.60 -7.84
CA TYR A 211 -18.10 1.96 -8.86
C TYR A 211 -18.75 2.60 -10.09
N GLU A 212 -17.99 3.44 -10.77
CA GLU A 212 -18.28 4.00 -12.09
C GLU A 212 -17.33 3.41 -13.14
N PHE A 213 -17.88 3.12 -14.31
CA PHE A 213 -17.21 2.51 -15.44
C PHE A 213 -17.13 3.52 -16.58
N SER A 214 -15.92 3.85 -17.01
CA SER A 214 -15.66 4.61 -18.23
C SER A 214 -15.63 3.65 -19.41
N LEU A 215 -16.64 3.72 -20.27
CA LEU A 215 -16.85 2.84 -21.41
C LEU A 215 -16.59 3.59 -22.72
N VAL A 216 -15.78 3.00 -23.60
CA VAL A 216 -15.48 3.52 -24.93
C VAL A 216 -16.35 2.80 -25.95
N ASN A 217 -17.10 3.57 -26.73
CA ASN A 217 -18.08 3.07 -27.67
C ASN A 217 -17.51 3.06 -29.10
N PRO A 218 -17.51 1.92 -29.83
CA PRO A 218 -17.01 1.86 -31.20
C PRO A 218 -17.81 2.73 -32.19
N TRP A 219 -19.01 3.21 -31.83
CA TRP A 219 -19.70 4.26 -32.59
C TRP A 219 -18.85 5.51 -32.78
N ASN A 220 -18.07 5.89 -31.76
CA ASN A 220 -17.05 6.92 -31.84
C ASN A 220 -16.09 6.77 -30.66
N THR A 221 -14.89 6.22 -30.88
CA THR A 221 -13.93 5.96 -29.78
C THR A 221 -13.35 7.21 -29.13
N ARG A 222 -13.71 8.41 -29.61
CA ARG A 222 -13.40 9.69 -28.96
C ARG A 222 -14.41 10.08 -27.88
N ILE A 223 -15.54 9.34 -27.78
CA ILE A 223 -16.57 9.55 -26.77
C ILE A 223 -16.43 8.46 -25.70
N ILE A 224 -16.33 8.91 -24.45
CA ILE A 224 -16.31 8.06 -23.26
C ILE A 224 -17.64 8.24 -22.53
N GLU A 225 -18.32 7.15 -22.26
CA GLU A 225 -19.57 7.11 -21.50
C GLU A 225 -19.30 6.69 -20.06
N THR A 226 -19.93 7.34 -19.08
CA THR A 226 -19.83 6.95 -17.66
C THR A 226 -21.07 6.21 -17.22
N TRP A 227 -20.89 4.97 -16.75
CA TRP A 227 -21.97 4.06 -16.37
C TRP A 227 -21.82 3.59 -14.93
N SER A 228 -22.91 3.50 -14.18
CA SER A 228 -22.87 2.94 -12.82
C SER A 228 -22.72 1.41 -12.84
N GLN A 229 -22.04 0.87 -11.82
CA GLN A 229 -21.95 -0.58 -11.61
C GLN A 229 -23.33 -1.26 -11.58
N GLU A 230 -24.33 -0.62 -10.97
CA GLU A 230 -25.69 -1.17 -10.84
C GLU A 230 -26.44 -1.20 -12.17
N ASP A 231 -26.24 -0.22 -13.06
CA ASP A 231 -26.90 -0.22 -14.36
C ASP A 231 -26.27 -1.23 -15.32
N ILE A 232 -24.95 -1.46 -15.23
CA ILE A 232 -24.28 -2.53 -15.96
C ILE A 232 -24.78 -3.91 -15.49
N LYS A 233 -24.92 -4.15 -14.18
CA LYS A 233 -25.44 -5.42 -13.64
C LYS A 233 -26.80 -5.80 -14.24
N LYS A 234 -27.70 -4.83 -14.43
CA LYS A 234 -29.07 -5.03 -14.96
C LYS A 234 -29.12 -5.45 -16.44
N ARG A 235 -28.02 -5.35 -17.19
CA ARG A 235 -27.99 -5.45 -18.67
C ARG A 235 -27.30 -6.70 -19.22
N ARG A 236 -27.33 -7.81 -18.46
CA ARG A 236 -26.75 -9.12 -18.80
C ARG A 236 -25.31 -9.00 -19.41
N PRO A 237 -24.38 -8.38 -18.66
CA PRO A 237 -23.04 -8.11 -19.15
C PRO A 237 -22.24 -9.41 -19.30
N LYS A 238 -21.32 -9.43 -20.26
CA LYS A 238 -20.25 -10.43 -20.40
C LYS A 238 -18.93 -9.72 -20.61
N TYR A 239 -17.91 -10.14 -19.89
CA TYR A 239 -16.59 -9.51 -19.90
C TYR A 239 -15.55 -10.50 -20.42
N ALA A 240 -14.65 -10.06 -21.29
CA ALA A 240 -13.54 -10.85 -21.78
C ALA A 240 -12.25 -10.03 -21.83
N CYS A 241 -11.12 -10.72 -21.63
CA CYS A 241 -9.78 -10.21 -21.94
C CYS A 241 -9.16 -11.08 -23.04
N PHE A 242 -8.25 -10.49 -23.82
CA PHE A 242 -7.58 -11.19 -24.91
C PHE A 242 -6.17 -11.61 -24.48
N TYR A 243 -5.90 -12.92 -24.48
CA TYR A 243 -4.63 -13.50 -24.07
C TYR A 243 -3.89 -14.11 -25.27
N LYS A 244 -2.56 -13.96 -25.30
CA LYS A 244 -1.71 -14.44 -26.39
C LYS A 244 -1.79 -15.96 -26.65
N ASN A 245 -2.08 -16.76 -25.61
CA ASN A 245 -2.25 -18.20 -25.70
C ASN A 245 -3.04 -18.76 -24.50
N LYS A 246 -3.35 -20.06 -24.54
CA LYS A 246 -4.15 -20.76 -23.53
C LYS A 246 -3.47 -20.77 -22.17
N GLU A 247 -2.14 -20.86 -22.15
CA GLU A 247 -1.35 -20.87 -20.93
C GLU A 247 -1.38 -19.49 -20.22
N LYS A 248 -1.18 -18.38 -20.95
CA LYS A 248 -1.31 -17.02 -20.38
C LYS A 248 -2.73 -16.78 -19.88
N LYS A 249 -3.76 -17.22 -20.62
CA LYS A 249 -5.17 -17.17 -20.17
C LYS A 249 -5.37 -17.90 -18.85
N ALA A 250 -4.99 -19.17 -18.79
CA ALA A 250 -5.17 -20.00 -17.60
C ALA A 250 -4.38 -19.46 -16.38
N PHE A 251 -3.15 -18.99 -16.60
CA PHE A 251 -2.32 -18.38 -15.56
C PHE A 251 -2.91 -17.06 -15.02
N SER A 252 -3.33 -16.15 -15.90
CA SER A 252 -3.91 -14.85 -15.49
C SER A 252 -5.22 -15.03 -14.73
N LEU A 253 -6.12 -15.90 -15.21
CA LEU A 253 -7.34 -16.25 -14.47
C LEU A 253 -7.01 -16.88 -13.10
N LYS A 254 -5.93 -17.66 -13.00
CA LYS A 254 -5.50 -18.23 -11.72
C LYS A 254 -4.97 -17.19 -10.75
N ILE A 255 -4.20 -16.19 -11.22
CA ILE A 255 -3.83 -15.03 -10.38
C ILE A 255 -5.08 -14.27 -9.93
N LEU A 256 -6.07 -14.06 -10.81
CA LEU A 256 -7.32 -13.40 -10.43
C LEU A 256 -8.16 -14.19 -9.40
N SER A 257 -7.82 -15.44 -9.11
CA SER A 257 -8.46 -16.24 -8.04
C SER A 257 -7.86 -16.01 -6.63
N ILE A 258 -6.67 -15.41 -6.50
CA ILE A 258 -5.99 -15.19 -5.19
C ILE A 258 -6.40 -13.85 -4.55
N ALA A 259 -5.99 -13.52 -3.31
CA ALA A 259 -6.35 -12.22 -2.70
C ALA A 259 -5.87 -11.01 -3.54
N GLU A 260 -6.61 -9.90 -3.56
CA GLU A 260 -6.31 -8.75 -4.44
C GLU A 260 -4.92 -8.15 -4.23
N HIS A 261 -4.48 -7.99 -2.97
CA HIS A 261 -3.16 -7.46 -2.66
C HIS A 261 -2.03 -8.38 -3.16
N GLU A 262 -2.19 -9.71 -3.09
CA GLU A 262 -1.19 -10.64 -3.63
C GLU A 262 -1.26 -10.74 -5.16
N ALA A 263 -2.44 -10.64 -5.75
CA ALA A 263 -2.58 -10.54 -7.20
C ALA A 263 -1.90 -9.27 -7.73
N GLY A 264 -2.13 -8.13 -7.09
CA GLY A 264 -1.45 -6.86 -7.38
C GLY A 264 0.06 -6.93 -7.18
N PHE A 265 0.52 -7.58 -6.12
CA PHE A 265 1.95 -7.80 -5.90
C PHE A 265 2.59 -8.59 -7.06
N ILE A 266 1.95 -9.66 -7.55
CA ILE A 266 2.43 -10.40 -8.73
C ILE A 266 2.39 -9.51 -9.99
N PHE A 267 1.32 -8.75 -10.22
CA PHE A 267 1.19 -7.92 -11.43
C PHE A 267 2.22 -6.77 -11.49
N ASN A 268 2.58 -6.20 -10.33
CA ASN A 268 3.56 -5.12 -10.23
C ASN A 268 5.02 -5.60 -10.32
N HIS A 269 5.29 -6.89 -10.05
CA HIS A 269 6.62 -7.49 -10.10
C HIS A 269 6.79 -8.35 -11.35
N SER A 270 7.34 -7.75 -12.42
CA SER A 270 7.42 -8.39 -13.74
C SER A 270 8.24 -9.70 -13.74
N GLU A 271 9.30 -9.72 -12.95
CA GLU A 271 10.22 -10.82 -12.73
C GLU A 271 9.50 -11.97 -12.03
N LEU A 272 8.75 -11.69 -10.95
CA LEU A 272 7.93 -12.68 -10.26
C LEU A 272 6.85 -13.26 -11.19
N LYS A 273 6.15 -12.39 -11.92
CA LYS A 273 5.08 -12.77 -12.86
C LYS A 273 5.57 -13.72 -13.95
N GLU A 274 6.66 -13.39 -14.63
CA GLU A 274 7.18 -14.24 -15.71
C GLU A 274 7.83 -15.53 -15.20
N ASN A 275 8.44 -15.52 -14.00
CA ASN A 275 8.97 -16.74 -13.39
C ASN A 275 7.88 -17.70 -12.91
N LEU A 276 6.83 -17.20 -12.25
CA LEU A 276 5.65 -18.00 -11.90
C LEU A 276 4.93 -18.50 -13.16
N PHE A 277 4.89 -17.71 -14.23
CA PHE A 277 4.36 -18.16 -15.52
C PHE A 277 5.21 -19.26 -16.15
N SER A 278 6.53 -19.15 -16.09
CA SER A 278 7.47 -20.16 -16.59
C SER A 278 7.32 -21.51 -15.86
N LEU A 279 7.15 -21.46 -14.54
CA LEU A 279 6.82 -22.62 -13.72
C LEU A 279 5.42 -23.17 -14.07
N PHE A 280 4.42 -22.32 -14.28
CA PHE A 280 3.07 -22.72 -14.70
C PHE A 280 3.06 -23.44 -16.07
N ARG A 281 3.89 -23.02 -17.03
CA ARG A 281 4.01 -23.69 -18.34
C ARG A 281 4.67 -25.06 -18.27
N THR A 282 5.54 -25.28 -17.29
CA THR A 282 6.35 -26.51 -17.17
C THR A 282 5.79 -27.51 -16.16
N ARG A 283 4.70 -27.15 -15.45
CA ARG A 283 4.17 -27.92 -14.33
C ARG A 283 2.64 -27.91 -14.27
N ASN A 284 2.05 -29.09 -14.10
CA ASN A 284 0.60 -29.27 -13.98
C ASN A 284 0.06 -28.99 -12.56
N ASP A 285 0.94 -28.74 -11.56
CA ASP A 285 0.60 -28.66 -10.14
C ASP A 285 0.58 -27.24 -9.55
N VAL A 286 0.65 -26.20 -10.40
CA VAL A 286 0.54 -24.80 -9.95
C VAL A 286 -0.91 -24.47 -9.57
N ASN A 287 -1.13 -24.40 -8.26
CA ASN A 287 -2.40 -24.03 -7.63
C ASN A 287 -2.31 -22.64 -6.95
N THR A 288 -3.40 -22.20 -6.31
CA THR A 288 -3.46 -20.92 -5.60
C THR A 288 -2.42 -20.83 -4.48
N GLN A 289 -2.22 -21.91 -3.70
CA GLN A 289 -1.20 -21.96 -2.65
C GLN A 289 0.22 -21.81 -3.22
N PHE A 290 0.50 -22.38 -4.39
CA PHE A 290 1.79 -22.25 -5.08
C PHE A 290 2.08 -20.79 -5.45
N LEU A 291 1.08 -20.04 -5.93
CA LEU A 291 1.21 -18.61 -6.21
C LEU A 291 1.45 -17.80 -4.93
N LEU A 292 0.70 -18.09 -3.86
CA LEU A 292 0.86 -17.43 -2.55
C LEU A 292 2.25 -17.70 -1.95
N ASN A 293 2.70 -18.95 -1.94
CA ASN A 293 4.05 -19.34 -1.51
C ASN A 293 5.13 -18.68 -2.38
N GLY A 294 4.87 -18.50 -3.68
CA GLY A 294 5.73 -17.75 -4.59
C GLY A 294 5.88 -16.28 -4.19
N VAL A 295 4.77 -15.62 -3.84
CA VAL A 295 4.79 -14.25 -3.31
C VAL A 295 5.51 -14.18 -1.96
N SER A 296 5.19 -15.06 -1.01
CA SER A 296 5.86 -15.12 0.29
C SER A 296 7.37 -15.33 0.17
N LEU A 297 7.80 -16.19 -0.76
CA LEU A 297 9.21 -16.41 -1.04
C LEU A 297 9.85 -15.19 -1.68
N TYR A 298 9.18 -14.52 -2.63
CA TYR A 298 9.70 -13.30 -3.26
C TYR A 298 9.81 -12.13 -2.27
N LYS A 299 8.84 -11.96 -1.36
CA LYS A 299 8.87 -10.94 -0.29
C LYS A 299 10.01 -11.12 0.70
N ARG A 300 10.56 -12.34 0.83
CA ARG A 300 11.69 -12.64 1.73
C ARG A 300 13.04 -12.77 1.01
N PHE A 301 13.05 -13.33 -0.19
CA PHE A 301 14.26 -13.65 -0.94
C PHE A 301 14.03 -13.48 -2.47
N PRO A 302 13.81 -12.26 -2.98
CA PRO A 302 13.42 -12.06 -4.38
C PRO A 302 14.52 -12.47 -5.36
N SER A 303 15.80 -12.34 -4.96
CA SER A 303 16.93 -12.72 -5.81
C SER A 303 17.09 -14.22 -6.04
N ILE A 304 16.19 -15.06 -5.51
CA ILE A 304 16.03 -16.45 -5.96
C ILE A 304 15.27 -16.52 -7.30
N PHE A 305 14.35 -15.58 -7.56
CA PHE A 305 13.53 -15.53 -8.77
C PHE A 305 14.30 -15.02 -9.99
N ASP A 306 15.30 -14.14 -9.81
CA ASP A 306 16.24 -13.73 -10.89
C ASP A 306 16.87 -14.93 -11.63
N LYS A 307 16.88 -16.10 -10.98
CA LYS A 307 17.53 -17.34 -11.40
C LYS A 307 16.53 -18.47 -11.68
N ILE A 308 15.23 -18.17 -11.74
CA ILE A 308 14.18 -19.12 -12.13
C ILE A 308 13.97 -19.26 -13.65
N PRO A 309 14.34 -18.33 -14.57
CA PRO A 309 14.25 -18.60 -16.02
C PRO A 309 15.04 -19.86 -16.40
N SER A 310 16.16 -19.99 -15.71
CA SER A 310 17.16 -21.05 -15.66
C SER A 310 16.63 -22.40 -15.14
N ILE A 311 15.51 -22.45 -14.40
CA ILE A 311 14.87 -23.69 -13.91
C ILE A 311 14.01 -24.35 -15.00
N ALA A 312 13.47 -23.54 -15.91
CA ALA A 312 12.65 -23.98 -17.03
C ALA A 312 13.48 -24.28 -18.29
N SER A 313 14.58 -23.56 -18.51
CA SER A 313 15.71 -24.08 -19.29
C SER A 313 16.49 -25.12 -18.46
N ARG A 314 17.50 -25.77 -19.06
CA ARG A 314 18.33 -26.79 -18.38
C ARG A 314 19.65 -26.24 -17.82
N GLU A 315 19.88 -24.93 -17.94
CA GLU A 315 21.18 -24.30 -17.68
C GLU A 315 21.05 -23.30 -16.54
N LEU A 316 21.84 -23.53 -15.49
CA LEU A 316 21.74 -22.82 -14.21
C LEU A 316 23.12 -22.50 -13.64
N SER A 317 23.35 -21.23 -13.34
CA SER A 317 24.61 -20.73 -12.78
C SER A 317 24.64 -20.67 -11.24
N ILE A 318 23.52 -20.94 -10.56
CA ILE A 318 23.38 -20.75 -9.11
C ILE A 318 22.67 -21.92 -8.39
N PHE A 319 21.73 -22.59 -9.05
CA PHE A 319 21.28 -23.92 -8.63
C PHE A 319 22.19 -24.97 -9.27
N ASN A 320 23.36 -25.18 -8.67
CA ASN A 320 24.38 -26.09 -9.15
C ASN A 320 24.03 -27.59 -8.92
N SER A 321 22.81 -27.89 -8.44
CA SER A 321 22.34 -29.24 -8.17
C SER A 321 20.81 -29.37 -8.28
N SER A 322 20.35 -30.59 -8.61
CA SER A 322 18.93 -30.97 -8.53
C SER A 322 18.33 -30.74 -7.13
N ILE A 323 19.11 -31.02 -6.09
CA ILE A 323 18.73 -30.91 -4.67
C ILE A 323 18.16 -29.53 -4.33
N GLN A 324 18.75 -28.46 -4.87
CA GLN A 324 18.30 -27.10 -4.58
C GLN A 324 17.02 -26.73 -5.36
N LYS A 325 16.88 -27.23 -6.59
CA LYS A 325 15.64 -27.13 -7.38
C LYS A 325 14.50 -27.88 -6.69
N ASP A 326 14.76 -29.06 -6.16
CA ASP A 326 13.77 -29.85 -5.43
C ASP A 326 13.35 -29.15 -4.12
N ALA A 327 14.29 -28.54 -3.39
CA ALA A 327 13.99 -27.74 -2.21
C ALA A 327 13.13 -26.50 -2.55
N LEU A 328 13.38 -25.82 -3.68
CA LEU A 328 12.54 -24.71 -4.13
C LEU A 328 11.12 -25.18 -4.43
N ILE A 329 10.99 -26.26 -5.19
CA ILE A 329 9.69 -26.82 -5.55
C ILE A 329 8.94 -27.33 -4.30
N ALA A 330 9.63 -27.89 -3.31
CA ALA A 330 9.04 -28.24 -2.02
C ALA A 330 8.51 -27.01 -1.26
N CYS A 331 9.30 -25.93 -1.19
CA CYS A 331 8.88 -24.66 -0.59
C CYS A 331 7.64 -24.09 -1.31
N LEU A 332 7.64 -24.00 -2.64
CA LEU A 332 6.50 -23.51 -3.42
C LEU A 332 5.26 -24.41 -3.30
N LYS A 333 5.40 -25.72 -3.14
CA LYS A 333 4.29 -26.67 -2.93
C LYS A 333 3.76 -26.76 -1.50
N SER A 334 4.43 -26.14 -0.53
CA SER A 334 4.15 -26.36 0.88
C SER A 334 2.72 -26.01 1.26
N SER A 335 2.14 -26.75 2.21
CA SER A 335 1.01 -26.21 2.97
C SER A 335 1.45 -25.00 3.80
N PRO A 336 0.53 -24.12 4.26
CA PRO A 336 0.89 -22.97 5.10
C PRO A 336 1.74 -23.34 6.32
N GLU A 337 1.49 -24.49 6.94
CA GLU A 337 2.21 -25.00 8.12
C GLU A 337 3.61 -25.53 7.77
N GLN A 338 3.81 -26.00 6.55
CA GLN A 338 5.08 -26.58 6.08
C GLN A 338 6.02 -25.54 5.45
N PHE A 339 5.50 -24.38 5.04
CA PHE A 339 6.23 -23.38 4.28
C PHE A 339 7.52 -22.92 4.98
N GLU A 340 7.46 -22.65 6.29
CA GLU A 340 8.64 -22.21 7.05
C GLU A 340 9.74 -23.25 7.10
N ASN A 341 9.40 -24.52 7.34
CA ASN A 341 10.36 -25.62 7.38
C ASN A 341 11.02 -25.84 6.01
N ASN A 342 10.24 -25.77 4.94
CA ASN A 342 10.75 -25.93 3.58
C ASN A 342 11.49 -24.69 3.06
N TYR A 343 11.14 -23.48 3.53
CA TYR A 343 11.91 -22.26 3.33
C TYR A 343 13.29 -22.38 4.00
N LYS A 344 13.35 -22.81 5.27
CA LYS A 344 14.62 -23.03 5.97
C LYS A 344 15.45 -24.13 5.31
N LEU A 345 14.82 -25.20 4.83
CA LEU A 345 15.52 -26.22 4.03
C LEU A 345 16.07 -25.65 2.71
N LEU A 346 15.27 -24.88 1.98
CA LEU A 346 15.66 -24.22 0.72
C LEU A 346 16.90 -23.35 0.89
N ILE A 347 16.88 -22.44 1.87
CA ILE A 347 18.05 -21.59 2.16
C ILE A 347 19.27 -22.44 2.49
N LYS A 348 19.15 -23.43 3.40
CA LYS A 348 20.26 -24.32 3.76
C LYS A 348 20.80 -25.13 2.57
N LYS A 349 20.00 -25.39 1.54
CA LYS A 349 20.47 -26.00 0.29
C LYS A 349 21.12 -24.99 -0.65
N CYS A 350 20.59 -23.78 -0.76
CA CYS A 350 21.20 -22.70 -1.54
C CYS A 350 22.56 -22.25 -0.96
N PHE A 351 22.69 -22.26 0.37
CA PHE A 351 23.84 -21.78 1.13
C PHE A 351 24.21 -22.79 2.23
N PRO A 352 24.97 -23.86 1.90
CA PRO A 352 25.22 -24.97 2.82
C PRO A 352 26.09 -24.62 4.05
N ASN A 353 26.81 -23.50 3.99
CA ASN A 353 27.63 -22.99 5.09
C ASN A 353 26.89 -21.90 5.92
N THR A 354 25.67 -21.54 5.54
CA THR A 354 24.84 -20.58 6.27
C THR A 354 23.95 -21.34 7.25
N ASP A 355 24.38 -21.39 8.52
CA ASP A 355 23.41 -21.40 9.60
C ASP A 355 22.84 -19.99 9.74
N PHE A 356 21.51 -19.86 9.85
CA PHE A 356 20.77 -18.58 9.85
C PHE A 356 21.20 -17.55 10.91
N ALA A 357 21.95 -18.01 11.93
CA ALA A 357 22.53 -17.20 12.99
C ALA A 357 24.05 -17.43 13.11
N SER A 358 24.72 -17.76 12.00
CA SER A 358 26.18 -17.94 11.98
C SER A 358 26.88 -16.67 12.46
N GLN A 359 27.93 -16.83 13.27
CA GLN A 359 28.66 -15.68 13.81
C GLN A 359 29.25 -14.81 12.69
N GLU A 360 29.59 -15.40 11.53
CA GLU A 360 30.06 -14.67 10.36
C GLU A 360 28.99 -13.74 9.76
N GLU A 361 27.75 -14.18 9.63
CA GLU A 361 26.65 -13.32 9.15
C GLU A 361 26.23 -12.26 10.17
N VAL A 362 26.21 -12.61 11.45
CA VAL A 362 25.98 -11.64 12.55
C VAL A 362 27.05 -10.56 12.56
N ASN A 363 28.32 -10.93 12.34
CA ASN A 363 29.43 -9.99 12.21
C ASN A 363 29.27 -9.11 10.94
N LYS A 364 29.01 -9.70 9.77
CA LYS A 364 28.78 -8.95 8.52
C LYS A 364 27.63 -7.95 8.63
N LEU A 365 26.51 -8.34 9.24
CA LEU A 365 25.36 -7.45 9.46
C LEU A 365 25.72 -6.33 10.45
N THR A 366 26.44 -6.64 11.53
CA THR A 366 26.93 -5.67 12.50
C THR A 366 27.88 -4.66 11.85
N ASP A 367 28.82 -5.12 11.03
CA ASP A 367 29.74 -4.28 10.27
C ASP A 367 29.01 -3.41 9.23
N LEU A 368 28.01 -3.95 8.52
CA LEU A 368 27.20 -3.17 7.60
C LEU A 368 26.41 -2.05 8.32
N ILE A 369 25.83 -2.34 9.49
CA ILE A 369 25.17 -1.32 10.33
C ILE A 369 26.20 -0.25 10.73
N ASN A 370 27.34 -0.66 11.27
CA ASN A 370 28.40 0.24 11.74
C ASN A 370 29.01 1.10 10.61
N GLN A 371 29.20 0.53 9.41
CA GLN A 371 29.70 1.24 8.23
C GLN A 371 28.71 2.28 7.72
N ASN A 372 27.40 1.98 7.73
CA ASN A 372 26.38 2.95 7.32
C ASN A 372 26.27 4.10 8.33
N VAL A 373 26.39 3.83 9.63
CA VAL A 373 26.49 4.90 10.67
C VAL A 373 27.70 5.81 10.40
N ARG A 374 28.85 5.25 10.02
CA ARG A 374 30.08 6.03 9.72
C ARG A 374 30.01 6.86 8.44
N ARG A 375 29.10 6.57 7.49
CA ARG A 375 28.96 7.30 6.22
C ARG A 375 28.01 8.51 6.31
N GLN A 376 27.32 8.70 7.43
CA GLN A 376 26.29 9.75 7.59
C GLN A 376 26.87 11.05 8.16
N SER A 377 27.44 11.89 7.29
CA SER A 377 27.95 13.23 7.63
C SER A 377 27.36 14.37 6.77
N GLY A 378 26.15 14.22 6.20
CA GLY A 378 25.57 15.31 5.40
C GLY A 378 24.16 15.18 4.81
N ALA A 379 23.38 14.12 5.06
CA ALA A 379 22.04 13.96 4.48
C ALA A 379 20.97 13.52 5.51
N PRO A 380 19.71 13.97 5.40
CA PRO A 380 18.69 13.71 6.41
C PRO A 380 18.06 12.32 6.31
N ILE A 381 18.36 11.50 7.33
CA ILE A 381 17.49 10.46 7.93
C ILE A 381 16.86 9.42 6.97
N GLU A 382 17.63 8.37 6.65
CA GLU A 382 17.12 7.01 6.87
C GLU A 382 17.97 6.33 7.96
N LYS A 383 17.30 5.70 8.93
CA LYS A 383 17.96 4.85 9.94
C LYS A 383 17.94 3.40 9.44
N PRO A 384 19.05 2.86 8.91
CA PRO A 384 19.06 1.49 8.37
C PRO A 384 18.71 0.45 9.44
N GLU A 385 19.08 0.68 10.70
CA GLU A 385 18.66 -0.18 11.83
C GLU A 385 17.13 -0.32 11.93
N GLU A 386 16.38 0.80 11.87
CA GLU A 386 14.91 0.76 12.00
C GLU A 386 14.27 0.03 10.82
N LYS A 387 14.80 0.21 9.60
CA LYS A 387 14.34 -0.50 8.40
C LYS A 387 14.63 -2.00 8.45
N ILE A 388 15.79 -2.41 8.98
CA ILE A 388 16.13 -3.82 9.23
C ILE A 388 15.20 -4.42 10.29
N MET A 389 14.91 -3.69 11.38
CA MET A 389 13.94 -4.14 12.39
C MET A 389 12.50 -4.21 11.84
N ASP A 390 12.09 -3.28 10.97
CA ASP A 390 10.80 -3.34 10.28
C ASP A 390 10.71 -4.59 9.39
N PHE A 391 11.79 -4.93 8.67
CA PHE A 391 11.87 -6.19 7.91
C PHE A 391 11.78 -7.43 8.80
N TYR A 392 12.38 -7.45 9.99
CA TYR A 392 12.23 -8.57 10.94
C TYR A 392 10.76 -8.84 11.29
N PHE A 393 10.01 -7.79 11.62
CA PHE A 393 8.63 -7.94 12.06
C PHE A 393 7.63 -8.15 10.92
N LEU A 394 7.87 -7.55 9.75
CA LEU A 394 6.91 -7.51 8.64
C LEU A 394 7.30 -8.44 7.48
N GLN A 395 8.53 -8.96 7.46
CA GLN A 395 9.11 -9.80 6.41
C GLN A 395 8.95 -9.21 5.00
N ASP A 396 9.03 -7.88 4.92
CA ASP A 396 8.78 -7.07 3.73
C ASP A 396 10.11 -6.51 3.18
N PHE A 397 10.70 -7.22 2.21
CA PHE A 397 11.99 -6.86 1.62
C PHE A 397 12.00 -5.52 0.87
N GLU A 398 10.84 -4.94 0.54
CA GLU A 398 10.77 -3.58 -0.04
C GLU A 398 11.09 -2.50 1.00
N ARG A 399 10.97 -2.81 2.30
CA ARG A 399 11.35 -1.90 3.39
C ARG A 399 12.86 -1.87 3.66
N LEU A 400 13.63 -2.83 3.16
CA LEU A 400 15.08 -2.83 3.35
C LEU A 400 15.76 -1.71 2.54
N PRO A 401 16.73 -0.97 3.11
CA PRO A 401 17.45 0.08 2.39
C PRO A 401 18.16 -0.48 1.15
N PRO A 402 18.08 0.18 -0.01
CA PRO A 402 18.71 -0.29 -1.24
C PRO A 402 20.24 -0.35 -1.14
N GLY A 403 20.85 -1.15 -2.02
CA GLY A 403 22.30 -1.40 -2.01
C GLY A 403 22.68 -2.59 -1.13
N ASN A 404 23.82 -2.52 -0.45
CA ASN A 404 24.42 -3.67 0.22
C ASN A 404 23.48 -4.39 1.20
N ILE A 405 22.68 -3.68 2.00
CA ILE A 405 21.74 -4.31 2.96
C ILE A 405 20.73 -5.21 2.23
N ARG A 406 20.12 -4.70 1.14
CA ARG A 406 19.19 -5.44 0.27
C ARG A 406 19.88 -6.57 -0.51
N ASN A 407 21.17 -6.41 -0.82
CA ASN A 407 21.96 -7.38 -1.61
C ASN A 407 22.63 -8.49 -0.76
N THR A 408 22.91 -8.25 0.52
CA THR A 408 23.67 -9.18 1.38
C THR A 408 22.82 -10.35 1.92
N PHE A 409 21.50 -10.31 1.72
CA PHE A 409 20.52 -11.32 2.15
C PHE A 409 20.52 -11.53 3.67
N ILE A 410 19.52 -10.95 4.34
CA ILE A 410 19.44 -10.92 5.80
C ILE A 410 18.30 -11.82 6.26
N HIS A 411 18.59 -12.77 7.14
CA HIS A 411 17.56 -13.58 7.78
C HIS A 411 16.99 -12.88 9.02
N PRO A 412 15.68 -13.03 9.31
CA PRO A 412 15.11 -12.61 10.58
C PRO A 412 15.91 -13.16 11.78
N GLU A 413 16.32 -14.42 11.73
CA GLU A 413 17.13 -15.05 12.79
C GLU A 413 18.49 -14.34 12.98
N THR A 414 19.15 -13.88 11.91
CA THR A 414 20.39 -13.10 12.01
C THR A 414 20.16 -11.79 12.75
N ILE A 415 19.04 -11.10 12.47
CA ILE A 415 18.69 -9.82 13.11
C ILE A 415 18.47 -10.01 14.62
N ALA A 416 17.75 -11.05 15.02
CA ALA A 416 17.52 -11.38 16.43
C ALA A 416 18.81 -11.80 17.17
N ALA A 417 19.80 -12.35 16.44
CA ALA A 417 21.09 -12.72 16.99
C ALA A 417 22.05 -11.53 17.19
N VAL A 418 21.83 -10.38 16.55
CA VAL A 418 22.65 -9.17 16.76
C VAL A 418 22.41 -8.57 18.16
N PRO A 419 23.39 -8.58 19.09
CA PRO A 419 23.14 -8.20 20.49
C PRO A 419 22.68 -6.75 20.66
N GLN A 420 23.22 -5.82 19.86
CA GLN A 420 22.85 -4.40 19.88
C GLN A 420 21.45 -4.12 19.30
N LEU A 421 20.87 -5.04 18.53
CA LEU A 421 19.51 -4.94 18.04
C LEU A 421 18.52 -5.57 19.02
N LYS A 422 18.86 -6.63 19.76
CA LYS A 422 17.91 -7.41 20.58
C LYS A 422 16.96 -6.58 21.46
N LYS A 423 17.46 -5.55 22.18
CA LYS A 423 16.61 -4.64 22.97
C LYS A 423 15.81 -3.64 22.11
N LYS A 424 16.47 -3.04 21.10
CA LYS A 424 15.83 -2.12 20.13
C LYS A 424 14.69 -2.81 19.37
N LEU A 425 14.85 -4.10 19.07
CA LEU A 425 13.91 -4.94 18.33
C LEU A 425 12.59 -5.06 19.08
N LEU A 426 12.62 -5.32 20.39
CA LEU A 426 11.39 -5.35 21.21
C LEU A 426 10.70 -3.98 21.28
N ALA A 427 11.46 -2.90 21.51
CA ALA A 427 10.90 -1.56 21.50
C ALA A 427 10.25 -1.21 20.13
N ARG A 428 10.91 -1.60 19.02
CA ARG A 428 10.41 -1.40 17.66
C ARG A 428 9.18 -2.25 17.34
N GLY A 429 9.16 -3.52 17.74
CA GLY A 429 8.00 -4.41 17.55
C GLY A 429 6.77 -3.92 18.28
N LEU A 430 6.93 -3.43 19.52
CA LEU A 430 5.86 -2.81 20.30
C LEU A 430 5.35 -1.50 19.68
N HIS A 431 6.23 -0.69 19.10
CA HIS A 431 5.85 0.49 18.30
C HIS A 431 5.06 0.09 17.04
N LEU A 432 5.57 -0.86 16.25
CA LEU A 432 4.89 -1.37 15.05
C LEU A 432 3.51 -1.97 15.38
N LEU A 433 3.35 -2.60 16.55
CA LEU A 433 2.09 -3.16 17.00
C LEU A 433 1.07 -2.09 17.43
N ALA A 434 1.49 -0.87 17.76
CA ALA A 434 0.57 0.24 18.07
C ALA A 434 -0.07 0.87 16.81
N ILE A 435 0.55 0.66 15.64
CA ILE A 435 0.17 1.26 14.36
C ILE A 435 -0.29 0.23 13.31
N ASN A 436 0.10 -1.04 13.42
CA ASN A 436 -0.32 -2.14 12.54
C ASN A 436 -1.09 -3.21 13.31
N ASP A 437 -1.93 -3.97 12.63
CA ASP A 437 -2.56 -5.17 13.19
C ASP A 437 -1.55 -6.33 13.29
N ILE A 438 -1.67 -7.18 14.32
CA ILE A 438 -0.79 -8.33 14.51
C ILE A 438 -0.85 -9.32 13.33
N GLY A 439 -1.95 -9.37 12.59
CA GLY A 439 -2.08 -10.16 11.36
C GLY A 439 -1.02 -9.84 10.32
N GLN A 440 -0.58 -8.57 10.22
CA GLN A 440 0.42 -8.08 9.27
C GLN A 440 1.86 -8.52 9.59
N PHE A 441 2.11 -9.03 10.80
CA PHE A 441 3.44 -9.45 11.20
C PHE A 441 3.81 -10.81 10.58
N GLY A 442 5.08 -10.99 10.24
CA GLY A 442 5.66 -12.28 9.87
C GLY A 442 5.65 -13.28 11.04
N VAL A 443 5.95 -14.54 10.75
CA VAL A 443 5.99 -15.61 11.78
C VAL A 443 7.00 -15.29 12.87
N ASP A 444 8.24 -14.93 12.49
CA ASP A 444 9.30 -14.59 13.45
C ASP A 444 8.92 -13.38 14.32
N GLY A 445 8.33 -12.34 13.72
CA GLY A 445 7.84 -11.16 14.44
C GLY A 445 6.72 -11.46 15.44
N LYS A 446 5.79 -12.35 15.07
CA LYS A 446 4.71 -12.84 15.94
C LYS A 446 5.27 -13.64 17.12
N ASP A 447 6.17 -14.58 16.84
CA ASP A 447 6.72 -15.46 17.86
C ASP A 447 7.70 -14.75 18.80
N PHE A 448 8.45 -13.76 18.28
CA PHE A 448 9.22 -12.84 19.10
C PHE A 448 8.34 -12.04 20.07
N LEU A 449 7.20 -11.49 19.64
CA LEU A 449 6.33 -10.76 20.57
C LEU A 449 5.66 -11.66 21.63
N LYS A 450 5.46 -12.95 21.32
CA LYS A 450 4.95 -13.96 22.28
C LYS A 450 6.00 -14.44 23.28
N SER A 451 7.30 -14.39 22.95
CA SER A 451 8.35 -14.93 23.83
C SER A 451 8.49 -14.12 25.13
N GLU A 452 9.09 -14.72 26.15
CA GLU A 452 9.45 -13.96 27.35
C GLU A 452 10.58 -12.97 27.05
N HIS A 453 10.48 -11.78 27.65
CA HIS A 453 11.47 -10.71 27.53
C HIS A 453 11.74 -10.09 28.90
N PRO A 454 13.00 -9.83 29.27
CA PRO A 454 13.31 -9.11 30.48
C PRO A 454 12.87 -7.65 30.35
N VAL A 455 11.93 -7.21 31.19
CA VAL A 455 11.49 -5.81 31.24
C VAL A 455 12.34 -5.03 32.22
N ASP A 456 13.01 -3.99 31.73
CA ASP A 456 13.74 -3.04 32.56
C ASP A 456 13.41 -1.58 32.21
N GLN A 457 13.89 -0.66 33.05
CA GLN A 457 13.63 0.76 32.89
C GLN A 457 14.30 1.37 31.63
N GLN A 458 15.27 0.67 31.02
CA GLN A 458 15.87 1.11 29.76
C GLN A 458 14.97 0.74 28.58
N LEU A 459 14.44 -0.48 28.54
CA LEU A 459 13.46 -0.90 27.53
C LEU A 459 12.24 0.06 27.51
N TYR A 460 11.72 0.44 28.68
CA TYR A 460 10.62 1.40 28.74
C TYR A 460 11.00 2.80 28.20
N LYS A 461 12.22 3.27 28.46
CA LYS A 461 12.76 4.51 27.84
C LYS A 461 12.89 4.37 26.33
N ASP A 462 13.36 3.23 25.83
CA ASP A 462 13.53 2.98 24.39
C ASP A 462 12.18 2.95 23.66
N ILE A 463 11.15 2.32 24.25
CA ILE A 463 9.76 2.37 23.76
C ILE A 463 9.25 3.82 23.71
N ARG A 464 9.48 4.59 24.77
CA ARG A 464 9.09 6.01 24.83
C ARG A 464 9.87 6.87 23.83
N ALA A 465 11.12 6.53 23.52
CA ALA A 465 11.96 7.28 22.58
C ALA A 465 11.57 7.07 21.10
N GLN A 466 10.87 5.99 20.76
CA GLN A 466 10.27 5.80 19.42
C GLN A 466 9.09 6.76 19.17
N GLU A 467 8.50 7.36 20.21
CA GLU A 467 7.18 7.98 20.15
C GLU A 467 7.16 9.44 20.63
N LYS A 468 6.62 10.35 19.81
CA LYS A 468 6.42 11.76 20.20
C LYS A 468 5.23 11.95 21.14
N ASN A 469 4.28 11.02 21.16
CA ASN A 469 3.07 11.10 22.00
C ASN A 469 3.18 10.13 23.19
N PHE A 470 3.04 10.68 24.39
CA PHE A 470 3.12 9.94 25.65
C PHE A 470 2.05 8.82 25.80
N LEU A 471 0.93 8.88 25.08
CA LEU A 471 -0.06 7.78 25.07
C LEU A 471 0.33 6.59 24.18
N ASN A 472 1.21 6.77 23.20
CA ASN A 472 1.52 5.70 22.25
C ASN A 472 2.20 4.48 22.93
N PRO A 473 3.13 4.64 23.89
CA PRO A 473 3.62 3.54 24.73
C PRO A 473 2.49 2.79 25.47
N LEU A 474 1.46 3.48 25.97
CA LEU A 474 0.30 2.82 26.60
C LEU A 474 -0.52 2.04 25.58
N LYS A 475 -0.62 2.52 24.33
CA LYS A 475 -1.29 1.81 23.24
C LYS A 475 -0.53 0.55 22.83
N SER A 476 0.81 0.59 22.78
CA SER A 476 1.65 -0.61 22.62
C SER A 476 1.41 -1.63 23.74
N ILE A 477 1.38 -1.18 24.99
CA ILE A 477 1.13 -2.03 26.17
C ILE A 477 -0.28 -2.65 26.12
N PHE A 478 -1.28 -1.88 25.68
CA PHE A 478 -2.65 -2.35 25.49
C PHE A 478 -2.73 -3.41 24.38
N ASN A 479 -2.13 -3.15 23.21
CA ASN A 479 -2.19 -4.08 22.08
C ASN A 479 -1.43 -5.39 22.37
N VAL A 480 -0.27 -5.32 23.07
CA VAL A 480 0.48 -6.54 23.38
C VAL A 480 -0.20 -7.42 24.43
N ARG A 481 -1.18 -6.91 25.19
CA ARG A 481 -1.86 -7.67 26.26
C ARG A 481 -2.56 -8.96 25.77
N SER A 482 -3.00 -8.99 24.51
CA SER A 482 -3.67 -10.16 23.90
C SER A 482 -2.69 -11.21 23.39
N ILE A 483 -1.41 -10.86 23.27
CA ILE A 483 -0.34 -11.71 22.71
C ILE A 483 0.59 -12.18 23.84
N ASN A 484 0.94 -11.27 24.74
CA ASN A 484 1.84 -11.50 25.87
C ASN A 484 1.35 -10.72 27.11
N PRO A 485 0.44 -11.31 27.91
CA PRO A 485 -0.11 -10.67 29.10
C PRO A 485 0.96 -10.34 30.17
N SER A 486 2.04 -11.14 30.24
CA SER A 486 3.12 -10.93 31.22
C SER A 486 3.91 -9.66 30.90
N LEU A 487 4.41 -9.56 29.66
CA LEU A 487 5.09 -8.38 29.14
C LEU A 487 4.24 -7.10 29.28
N SER A 488 2.94 -7.17 28.97
CA SER A 488 1.99 -6.06 29.15
C SER A 488 1.91 -5.63 30.62
N LYS A 489 1.80 -6.58 31.56
CA LYS A 489 1.72 -6.31 33.01
C LYS A 489 2.98 -5.65 33.56
N GLU A 490 4.16 -6.12 33.16
CA GLU A 490 5.44 -5.56 33.61
C GLU A 490 5.70 -4.17 33.04
N LEU A 491 5.48 -3.97 31.73
CA LEU A 491 5.59 -2.64 31.11
C LEU A 491 4.56 -1.66 31.69
N LEU A 492 3.35 -2.12 32.01
CA LEU A 492 2.33 -1.29 32.65
C LEU A 492 2.76 -0.80 34.04
N LYS A 493 3.53 -1.59 34.80
CA LYS A 493 4.09 -1.14 36.08
C LYS A 493 5.02 0.06 35.89
N LEU A 494 6.01 -0.06 34.98
CA LEU A 494 6.93 1.04 34.67
C LEU A 494 6.21 2.27 34.09
N ALA A 495 5.18 2.04 33.27
CA ALA A 495 4.35 3.12 32.73
C ALA A 495 3.58 3.86 33.83
N LYS A 496 3.05 3.15 34.85
CA LYS A 496 2.40 3.78 36.03
C LYS A 496 3.40 4.60 36.87
N GLU A 497 4.61 4.10 37.07
CA GLU A 497 5.68 4.82 37.79
C GLU A 497 6.12 6.12 37.07
N ASP A 498 6.11 6.14 35.73
CA ASP A 498 6.39 7.35 34.95
C ASP A 498 5.19 8.30 34.88
N LEU A 499 3.97 7.76 34.71
CA LEU A 499 2.71 8.49 34.76
C LEU A 499 2.48 9.21 36.08
N ALA A 500 2.86 8.60 37.21
CA ALA A 500 2.66 9.20 38.53
C ALA A 500 3.24 10.63 38.61
N LYS A 501 4.37 10.87 37.91
CA LYS A 501 5.11 12.14 37.81
C LYS A 501 4.44 13.20 36.92
N THR A 502 3.35 12.85 36.24
CA THR A 502 2.61 13.72 35.32
C THR A 502 1.40 14.34 36.03
N ASN A 503 1.17 15.65 35.83
CA ASN A 503 0.05 16.36 36.44
C ASN A 503 -1.30 15.74 36.00
N VAL A 504 -2.19 15.48 36.96
CA VAL A 504 -3.52 14.87 36.77
C VAL A 504 -4.36 15.54 35.68
N LYS A 505 -4.34 16.87 35.58
CA LYS A 505 -5.08 17.62 34.56
C LYS A 505 -4.59 17.28 33.15
N THR A 506 -3.29 17.04 32.99
CA THR A 506 -2.68 16.58 31.73
C THR A 506 -3.15 15.17 31.41
N ILE A 507 -3.06 14.23 32.36
CA ILE A 507 -3.50 12.84 32.19
C ILE A 507 -4.98 12.79 31.76
N LYS A 508 -5.86 13.47 32.50
CA LYS A 508 -7.30 13.54 32.17
C LYS A 508 -7.56 14.11 30.78
N THR A 509 -6.93 15.25 30.45
CA THR A 509 -7.07 15.87 29.12
C THR A 509 -6.60 14.95 27.99
N MET A 510 -5.59 14.11 28.23
CA MET A 510 -5.09 13.15 27.24
C MET A 510 -6.06 11.97 27.04
N ILE A 511 -6.65 11.44 28.11
CA ILE A 511 -7.68 10.38 28.07
C ILE A 511 -8.95 10.89 27.39
N ASP A 512 -9.45 12.07 27.76
CA ASP A 512 -10.69 12.64 27.22
C ASP A 512 -10.59 12.89 25.70
N LYS A 513 -9.39 13.22 25.20
CA LYS A 513 -9.08 13.39 23.76
C LYS A 513 -8.97 12.09 22.95
N GLN A 514 -9.03 10.91 23.57
CA GLN A 514 -9.04 9.65 22.81
C GLN A 514 -10.41 9.40 22.17
N PRO A 515 -10.48 8.71 21.02
CA PRO A 515 -11.74 8.19 20.48
C PRO A 515 -12.40 7.24 21.49
N ASP A 516 -13.73 7.16 21.51
CA ASP A 516 -14.46 6.27 22.42
C ASP A 516 -14.38 4.81 21.94
N ASP A 517 -13.26 4.17 22.27
CA ASP A 517 -12.91 2.80 21.91
C ASP A 517 -12.50 1.94 23.13
N ALA A 518 -12.13 0.69 22.88
CA ALA A 518 -11.67 -0.24 23.91
C ALA A 518 -10.36 0.19 24.60
N PHE A 519 -9.54 1.02 23.96
CA PHE A 519 -8.32 1.57 24.53
C PHE A 519 -8.64 2.70 25.52
N LYS A 520 -9.54 3.64 25.17
CA LYS A 520 -10.02 4.68 26.08
C LYS A 520 -10.77 4.08 27.28
N ALA A 521 -11.61 3.07 27.05
CA ALA A 521 -12.28 2.35 28.14
C ALA A 521 -11.27 1.70 29.11
N TRP A 522 -10.19 1.11 28.57
CA TRP A 522 -9.10 0.57 29.38
C TRP A 522 -8.34 1.66 30.15
N LEU A 523 -7.97 2.77 29.51
CA LEU A 523 -7.33 3.91 30.20
C LEU A 523 -8.19 4.41 31.37
N LYS A 524 -9.48 4.64 31.14
CA LYS A 524 -10.44 5.03 32.19
C LYS A 524 -10.47 4.04 33.35
N SER A 525 -10.59 2.74 33.06
CA SER A 525 -10.59 1.69 34.09
C SER A 525 -9.33 1.64 34.95
N MET A 526 -8.20 2.19 34.47
CA MET A 526 -6.95 2.25 35.20
C MET A 526 -6.72 3.56 35.97
N PHE A 527 -7.30 4.68 35.52
CA PHE A 527 -6.94 6.02 36.02
C PHE A 527 -8.09 6.81 36.61
N ASP A 528 -9.36 6.50 36.34
CA ASP A 528 -10.48 7.35 36.78
C ASP A 528 -10.52 7.47 38.32
N ALA A 529 -10.28 6.38 39.06
CA ALA A 529 -10.21 6.39 40.52
C ALA A 529 -9.00 7.20 41.07
N ASP A 530 -7.82 7.07 40.45
CA ASP A 530 -6.63 7.84 40.83
C ASP A 530 -6.82 9.33 40.51
N ILE A 531 -7.42 9.65 39.36
CA ILE A 531 -7.77 11.01 38.93
C ILE A 531 -8.78 11.62 39.90
N GLU A 532 -9.83 10.89 40.28
CA GLU A 532 -10.83 11.37 41.24
C GLU A 532 -10.20 11.62 42.62
N LEU A 533 -9.42 10.68 43.14
CA LEU A 533 -8.77 10.79 44.45
C LEU A 533 -7.77 11.97 44.49
N ARG A 534 -6.90 12.09 43.48
CA ARG A 534 -5.97 13.23 43.38
C ARG A 534 -6.72 14.55 43.15
N THR A 535 -7.80 14.56 42.36
CA THR A 535 -8.62 15.79 42.17
C THR A 535 -9.25 16.23 43.48
N LYS A 536 -9.80 15.30 44.29
CA LYS A 536 -10.35 15.58 45.61
C LYS A 536 -9.29 16.19 46.54
N TRP A 537 -8.09 15.63 46.56
CA TRP A 537 -6.97 16.16 47.36
C TRP A 537 -6.45 17.50 46.86
N ASN A 538 -6.38 17.69 45.54
CA ASN A 538 -5.98 18.95 44.92
C ASN A 538 -7.02 20.05 45.17
N ASN A 539 -8.31 19.72 45.25
CA ASN A 539 -9.34 20.65 45.70
C ASN A 539 -9.19 21.00 47.19
N ASN A 540 -8.94 20.03 48.06
CA ASN A 540 -8.74 20.28 49.49
C ASN A 540 -7.54 21.20 49.74
N ILE A 541 -6.36 20.90 49.17
CA ILE A 541 -5.17 21.74 49.34
C ILE A 541 -5.35 23.13 48.71
N THR A 542 -6.12 23.25 47.62
CA THR A 542 -6.51 24.55 47.03
C THR A 542 -7.34 25.38 48.01
N LEU A 543 -8.24 24.77 48.79
CA LEU A 543 -9.05 25.48 49.79
C LEU A 543 -8.18 25.96 50.96
N GLU A 544 -7.27 25.13 51.47
CA GLU A 544 -6.34 25.50 52.55
C GLU A 544 -5.38 26.62 52.11
N ILE A 545 -4.78 26.50 50.92
CA ILE A 545 -3.92 27.53 50.32
C ILE A 545 -4.70 28.85 50.15
N ARG A 546 -5.97 28.79 49.74
CA ARG A 546 -6.83 29.98 49.62
C ARG A 546 -7.18 30.58 50.98
N ALA A 547 -7.39 29.77 52.02
CA ALA A 547 -7.61 30.27 53.38
C ALA A 547 -6.38 31.02 53.89
N LEU A 548 -5.18 30.43 53.74
CA LEU A 548 -3.91 31.06 54.10
C LEU A 548 -3.61 32.35 53.31
N LEU A 549 -4.01 32.41 52.04
CA LEU A 549 -3.93 33.61 51.22
C LEU A 549 -4.86 34.73 51.70
N ASN A 550 -6.04 34.39 52.23
CA ASN A 550 -7.00 35.37 52.73
C ASN A 550 -6.65 35.89 54.13
N ASP A 551 -6.09 35.02 54.98
CA ASP A 551 -5.68 35.34 56.35
C ASP A 551 -4.37 36.17 56.39
N ALA A 552 -3.52 36.01 55.37
CA ALA A 552 -2.25 36.73 55.26
C ALA A 552 -2.40 38.17 54.69
N SER A 553 -2.68 39.11 55.59
CA SER A 553 -2.61 40.57 55.35
C SER A 553 -1.18 41.14 55.23
N GLN A 554 -0.13 40.31 55.34
CA GLN A 554 1.28 40.74 55.37
C GLN A 554 2.21 40.06 54.34
N LEU A 555 1.71 39.18 53.47
CA LEU A 555 2.55 38.50 52.48
C LEU A 555 2.67 39.29 51.17
N ASN A 556 3.68 40.16 51.12
CA ASN A 556 3.92 41.07 50.00
C ASN A 556 4.64 40.44 48.79
N SER A 557 5.04 39.16 48.85
CA SER A 557 5.76 38.50 47.75
C SER A 557 5.54 36.98 47.70
N LEU A 558 5.62 36.41 46.49
CA LEU A 558 5.49 34.97 46.26
C LEU A 558 6.57 34.14 46.98
N PRO A 559 7.86 34.55 47.06
CA PRO A 559 8.86 33.83 47.84
C PRO A 559 8.51 33.70 49.33
N ALA A 560 8.05 34.79 49.97
CA ALA A 560 7.64 34.76 51.37
C ALA A 560 6.42 33.86 51.62
N PHE A 561 5.49 33.78 50.64
CA PHE A 561 4.37 32.85 50.71
C PHE A 561 4.80 31.39 50.54
N LEU A 562 5.71 31.10 49.60
CA LEU A 562 6.28 29.76 49.41
C LEU A 562 7.04 29.29 50.65
N GLU A 563 7.78 30.17 51.32
CA GLU A 563 8.47 29.87 52.58
C GLU A 563 7.48 29.55 53.71
N LYS A 564 6.40 30.35 53.86
CA LYS A 564 5.33 30.06 54.82
C LYS A 564 4.67 28.70 54.54
N ILE A 565 4.32 28.41 53.28
CA ILE A 565 3.71 27.14 52.85
C ILE A 565 4.64 25.95 53.15
N ASN A 566 5.93 26.05 52.83
CA ASN A 566 6.87 24.95 53.04
C ASN A 566 7.10 24.64 54.53
N ASN A 567 6.94 25.64 55.40
CA ASN A 567 7.00 25.49 56.85
C ASN A 567 5.65 25.13 57.50
N ASP A 568 4.57 24.96 56.72
CA ASP A 568 3.24 24.70 57.24
C ASP A 568 2.97 23.19 57.46
N ASP A 569 2.39 22.88 58.61
CA ASP A 569 2.20 21.53 59.10
C ASP A 569 1.17 20.76 58.25
N PHE A 570 0.18 21.46 57.65
CA PHE A 570 -0.77 20.82 56.73
C PHE A 570 -0.10 20.40 55.41
N ILE A 571 0.90 21.14 54.91
CA ILE A 571 1.65 20.78 53.70
C ILE A 571 2.54 19.56 53.98
N SER A 572 3.21 19.53 55.13
CA SER A 572 3.97 18.36 55.60
C SER A 572 3.08 17.12 55.71
N LYS A 573 1.88 17.26 56.29
CA LYS A 573 0.87 16.21 56.40
C LYS A 573 0.33 15.76 55.03
N TYR A 574 0.04 16.71 54.14
CA TYR A 574 -0.42 16.43 52.78
C TYR A 574 0.65 15.66 51.99
N ARG A 575 1.91 16.12 52.00
CA ARG A 575 3.06 15.44 51.36
C ARG A 575 3.16 13.99 51.81
N LYS A 576 3.13 13.72 53.12
CA LYS A 576 3.19 12.36 53.70
C LYS A 576 1.99 11.48 53.30
N VAL A 577 0.77 12.03 53.33
CA VAL A 577 -0.44 11.29 52.95
C VAL A 577 -0.47 10.99 51.44
N TYR A 578 0.03 11.92 50.63
CA TYR A 578 0.16 11.79 49.19
C TYR A 578 1.20 10.74 48.80
N GLU A 579 2.41 10.83 49.35
CA GLU A 579 3.48 9.87 49.15
C GLU A 579 3.07 8.46 49.57
N LYS A 580 2.35 8.31 50.69
CA LYS A 580 1.82 7.02 51.15
C LYS A 580 0.85 6.36 50.17
N HIS A 581 0.04 7.12 49.42
CA HIS A 581 -0.94 6.55 48.48
C HIS A 581 -0.41 6.41 47.06
N PHE A 582 0.45 7.34 46.60
CA PHE A 582 0.88 7.40 45.21
C PHE A 582 2.37 7.08 44.99
N GLY A 583 3.14 6.85 46.07
CA GLY A 583 4.57 6.52 46.01
C GLY A 583 5.47 7.65 45.55
N ILE A 584 4.97 8.90 45.52
CA ILE A 584 5.67 10.07 45.00
C ILE A 584 5.34 11.34 45.82
N LEU A 585 6.27 12.30 45.83
CA LEU A 585 6.03 13.62 46.41
C LEU A 585 5.29 14.55 45.44
N PRO A 586 4.23 15.25 45.87
CA PRO A 586 3.40 16.11 45.01
C PRO A 586 3.99 17.52 44.78
N GLU A 587 5.32 17.70 44.83
CA GLU A 587 6.02 19.00 44.72
C GLU A 587 5.48 19.87 43.58
N LYS A 588 5.33 19.29 42.38
CA LYS A 588 4.84 19.99 41.19
C LYS A 588 3.36 20.36 41.29
N GLU A 589 2.53 19.49 41.85
CA GLU A 589 1.09 19.76 41.97
C GLU A 589 0.83 20.83 43.05
N ILE A 590 1.57 20.81 44.15
CA ILE A 590 1.57 21.88 45.16
C ILE A 590 2.03 23.20 44.50
N GLY A 591 3.17 23.20 43.80
CA GLY A 591 3.70 24.39 43.12
C GLY A 591 2.72 24.99 42.09
N ASP A 592 2.11 24.13 41.26
CA ASP A 592 1.08 24.53 40.30
C ASP A 592 -0.13 25.16 41.02
N ILE A 593 -0.63 24.58 42.12
CA ILE A 593 -1.80 25.09 42.87
C ILE A 593 -1.48 26.42 43.56
N VAL A 594 -0.33 26.50 44.25
CA VAL A 594 0.14 27.72 44.94
C VAL A 594 0.28 28.87 43.96
N LEU A 595 0.89 28.63 42.80
CA LEU A 595 1.06 29.66 41.77
C LEU A 595 -0.28 30.13 41.19
N ASN A 596 -1.19 29.20 40.89
CA ASN A 596 -2.51 29.54 40.35
C ASN A 596 -3.35 30.37 41.33
N GLU A 597 -3.40 29.99 42.61
CA GLU A 597 -4.18 30.73 43.61
C GLU A 597 -3.51 32.06 44.02
N TRP A 598 -2.16 32.14 44.03
CA TRP A 598 -1.45 33.41 44.17
C TRP A 598 -1.77 34.36 43.01
N GLN A 599 -1.66 33.91 41.76
CA GLN A 599 -2.03 34.71 40.59
C GLN A 599 -3.49 35.14 40.64
N ARG A 600 -4.39 34.26 41.09
CA ARG A 600 -5.81 34.57 41.29
C ARG A 600 -6.04 35.67 42.34
N LYS A 601 -5.34 35.63 43.49
CA LYS A 601 -5.37 36.71 44.50
C LYS A 601 -4.87 38.02 43.89
N MET A 602 -3.69 38.02 43.29
CA MET A 602 -3.10 39.24 42.70
C MET A 602 -3.97 39.85 41.58
N ASN A 603 -4.61 39.02 40.75
CA ASN A 603 -5.53 39.49 39.71
C ASN A 603 -6.83 40.06 40.31
N ASN A 604 -7.38 39.43 41.35
CA ASN A 604 -8.54 39.95 42.06
C ASN A 604 -8.22 41.29 42.76
N GLU A 605 -7.04 41.42 43.38
CA GLU A 605 -6.58 42.68 43.99
C GLU A 605 -6.34 43.76 42.94
N ARG A 606 -5.75 43.43 41.78
CA ARG A 606 -5.67 44.36 40.64
C ARG A 606 -7.06 44.81 40.19
N HIS A 607 -8.01 43.90 40.01
CA HIS A 607 -9.39 44.24 39.62
C HIS A 607 -10.15 45.06 40.68
N GLN A 608 -9.86 44.88 41.97
CA GLN A 608 -10.39 45.75 43.03
C GLN A 608 -9.76 47.15 43.01
N ARG A 609 -8.46 47.26 42.66
CA ARG A 609 -7.77 48.55 42.48
C ARG A 609 -8.15 49.29 41.19
N THR A 610 -8.68 48.62 40.17
CA THR A 610 -9.07 49.24 38.89
C THR A 610 -10.55 49.64 38.79
N LYS A 611 -11.27 49.81 39.92
CA LYS A 611 -12.49 50.64 39.90
C LYS A 611 -12.08 52.11 39.71
N PRO A 612 -12.75 52.88 38.84
CA PRO A 612 -12.10 54.00 38.17
C PRO A 612 -11.91 55.25 39.04
N LEU A 613 -10.65 55.68 39.12
CA LEU A 613 -10.25 57.09 39.19
C LEU A 613 -9.04 57.28 38.25
N GLY A 614 -9.26 58.01 37.15
CA GLY A 614 -8.29 58.65 36.25
C GLY A 614 -6.93 57.99 35.92
N GLU A 615 -6.84 57.42 34.71
CA GLU A 615 -5.73 57.52 33.73
C GLU A 615 -4.26 57.05 34.03
N SER A 616 -3.58 56.66 32.93
CA SER A 616 -2.12 56.45 32.73
C SER A 616 -1.42 55.16 33.24
N THR A 617 -1.45 54.12 32.38
CA THR A 617 -0.31 53.36 31.76
C THR A 617 1.15 53.55 32.24
N PRO A 618 2.11 52.67 31.85
CA PRO A 618 2.11 51.18 31.87
C PRO A 618 3.49 50.58 32.31
N ASP A 619 3.53 49.39 32.91
CA ASP A 619 4.64 48.40 32.70
C ASP A 619 4.44 47.14 33.58
N ASP A 620 4.48 45.96 32.96
CA ASP A 620 4.58 44.65 33.65
C ASP A 620 5.10 43.59 32.67
N ALA A 621 6.37 43.20 32.80
CA ALA A 621 6.93 42.08 32.06
C ALA A 621 6.56 40.73 32.72
N PRO A 622 6.16 39.69 31.97
CA PRO A 622 5.75 38.43 32.55
C PRO A 622 6.94 37.57 33.00
N VAL A 623 7.07 37.34 34.30
CA VAL A 623 8.10 36.45 34.87
C VAL A 623 7.87 35.00 34.44
N ARG A 624 8.74 34.50 33.55
CA ARG A 624 8.82 33.08 33.15
C ARG A 624 10.21 32.51 33.44
N ASN A 625 10.41 31.94 34.64
CA ASN A 625 11.24 30.74 34.88
C ASN A 625 11.30 30.41 36.39
N LEU A 626 10.89 29.20 36.78
CA LEU A 626 10.79 28.76 38.18
C LEU A 626 11.79 27.65 38.58
N ASN A 627 12.64 27.20 37.64
CA ASN A 627 13.58 26.08 37.84
C ASN A 627 14.78 26.38 38.76
N LEU A 628 14.78 27.50 39.50
CA LEU A 628 15.89 27.93 40.36
C LEU A 628 15.58 27.93 41.86
N LEU A 629 14.31 27.77 42.27
CA LEU A 629 13.92 27.86 43.68
C LEU A 629 13.97 26.54 44.47
N PHE A 630 14.35 25.44 43.83
CA PHE A 630 14.54 24.14 44.48
C PHE A 630 15.86 23.49 44.03
N LYS A 631 16.93 23.70 44.80
CA LYS A 631 18.18 22.94 44.73
C LYS A 631 18.56 22.42 46.12
N PRO A 632 19.13 21.21 46.24
CA PRO A 632 19.63 20.69 47.51
C PRO A 632 20.87 21.43 48.01
N PHE A 633 21.17 21.31 49.30
CA PHE A 633 22.25 21.99 50.02
C PHE A 633 23.66 21.77 49.40
N PRO A 634 24.58 22.75 49.56
CA PRO A 634 25.91 22.71 48.94
C PRO A 634 26.92 21.84 49.70
N GLN A 635 27.90 21.29 48.96
CA GLN A 635 29.21 20.94 49.50
C GLN A 635 30.25 22.03 49.13
N PRO A 636 31.33 22.20 49.92
CA PRO A 636 32.15 23.40 49.86
C PRO A 636 33.25 23.39 48.78
N SER A 637 33.34 24.53 48.09
CA SER A 637 34.55 25.21 47.55
C SER A 637 35.73 24.42 46.96
N PHE A 638 36.21 24.85 45.78
CA PHE A 638 37.55 25.45 45.64
C PHE A 638 37.72 26.24 44.31
N ASN A 639 38.31 27.45 44.41
CA ASN A 639 39.02 28.31 43.42
C ASN A 639 38.56 28.40 41.94
N LYS A 640 38.33 29.61 41.38
CA LYS A 640 39.33 30.61 40.90
C LYS A 640 40.24 30.03 39.78
N ASP A 641 40.36 30.59 38.57
CA ASP A 641 40.60 32.01 38.19
C ASP A 641 40.33 32.29 36.68
N LEU A 642 40.50 33.56 36.27
CA LEU A 642 40.58 34.14 34.90
C LEU A 642 39.21 34.36 34.20
N ASN A 643 38.79 35.61 33.93
CA ASN A 643 39.29 36.59 32.93
C ASN A 643 39.16 36.06 31.48
N ASN A 644 38.82 36.79 30.41
CA ASN A 644 38.36 38.16 30.08
C ASN A 644 37.81 38.05 28.60
N ASP A 645 37.13 38.98 27.90
CA ASP A 645 36.72 40.39 28.07
C ASP A 645 35.58 40.70 27.06
N ASN A 646 35.14 41.97 26.98
CA ASN A 646 34.48 42.64 25.83
C ASN A 646 33.00 42.36 25.50
N GLU A 647 32.17 43.16 26.16
CA GLU A 647 30.93 43.73 25.62
C GLU A 647 31.16 44.63 24.38
N GLU A 648 30.08 44.91 23.65
CA GLU A 648 29.85 46.10 22.79
C GLU A 648 30.82 46.35 21.59
N THR A 649 30.44 47.05 20.52
CA THR A 649 29.17 47.65 20.07
C THR A 649 29.15 47.59 18.53
N TYR A 650 27.98 47.53 17.88
CA TYR A 650 27.48 48.67 17.06
C TYR A 650 26.11 48.39 16.45
N SER A 651 25.31 49.45 16.37
CA SER A 651 23.88 49.43 16.10
C SER A 651 23.51 49.57 14.61
N LYS A 652 22.29 49.11 14.28
CA LYS A 652 21.43 49.54 13.15
C LYS A 652 21.90 49.26 11.70
N LYS A 653 21.08 48.46 11.01
CA LYS A 653 20.19 49.01 9.96
C LYS A 653 18.82 48.32 9.97
N LEU A 654 17.78 49.15 9.95
CA LEU A 654 16.37 48.75 9.87
C LEU A 654 15.91 48.78 8.39
N LEU A 655 14.78 48.14 8.11
CA LEU A 655 13.96 48.23 6.88
C LEU A 655 14.47 47.53 5.61
N ALA A 656 14.16 46.23 5.52
CA ALA A 656 13.39 45.65 4.41
C ALA A 656 12.45 44.57 4.98
#